data_AF-A0A0F6YLC7-F1
#
_entry.id   AF-A0A0F6YLC7-F1
#
_cell.length_a   1.000
_cell.length_b   1.000
_cell.length_c   1.000
_cell.angle_alpha   90.00
_cell.angle_beta   90.00
_cell.angle_gamma   90.00
#
_symmetry.space_group_name_H-M   'P 1'
#
loop_
_entity.id
_entity.type
_entity.pdbx_description
1 polymer ?
#
loop_
_entity_poly.entity_id
_entity_poly.type
_entity_poly.pdbx_seq_one_letter_code
_entity_poly.pdbx_strand_id
1 'polypeptide(L)'
;MLAPAIYNSRVSSFHRPSLIAAALALGSAACGGGETTRPDGPGEATAAAAPSGGNPACPASADAPAALPRVNDDERTLEYWLARHAELGDLDAPLLDASEIEAQNAAVASGGEDLPFARRSLAAAPSRALIEGEVRERLAFMRERLASGSYVDPSGARVDATTLARFDAPASIDVQPDLRVAVERIALRCGPQVAPLYSSPPDVAFDRNACSTIERQDPVQVLSRWPGGMLLVRTRYALGWIAQDAPLSPSVPSTDVALWTEGARARARGGMTLRGENGDAIEIDPDVILPIDPGDALRVRFATLAGMQRSVAFSQGSIDPVQRPLTRRAFLTEAFRHLGRPYGWGGRENGVDCSELVMDVLGTFGIEMPRHSARQAEAGSFSITIPPETSEADRLRLLDAAARRGIVLLHFPGHTMIWLGRTTSGEPRILHSFAEYLEPCSGGGETLRRVHRVSITDLELGRGTSRRAFIERLERIVVLGPGPGPELSGVATLRPARPVEPPTDGACSDSVHTRIFQSPAMPHSGAPLRFVITSGEDLGAVDFALRDPSGRVVRPENVHRLGGPPWTWWVEIPQPEAGRWTIAIGDGSRIAACDRVTVARNARDASQAVPLPVGAERRAMRHDEAIWIPRWTWEADTENLYAAFVEQLFAYPDDDRTWRSLTELLRDREHNLLFDHLGLGEEARIELQPDCADLPYFLRAYFAWKLRLPFAFRRCSRGRAGQPPSCGEPVTTLMPHPGGDDVDAFRFFVERNLRPGVHSASGRTAPLDDATDLYPVPLTREALLPGTVFADPYGHLLVIAAWRPQGASGAGVLVGADAQPDGVIGRRTFWRGTFLFTPETNDVGAGFKAWRPVVYDRRANTWATLTNEELRARRGTARDAGPTPWSDQQYTGSADEFYGRMEAIINPRALDPDAMQLALIDALEESVRRRVVSVEVLEEWRQTHPSTIIPMPEGTDIFLTEGPWEDFSTPSRDMRLLVAIDTVVGFPDALRRDPSRWGLREGAELDAAVESARARMRSELERRSFSYTRSDGATQTLTLAELVAREDGIEVAWNPNDCAELRWGAPEGSPEMASCRRHAPADQRARMRVMRAWFANRQRPTR
;
A
#
# COMPACT_ATOMS: atom_id res chain seq x y z
N MET A 1 -42.51 -8.32 -14.10
CA MET A 1 -42.94 -9.45 -13.25
C MET A 1 -41.74 -10.38 -13.17
N LEU A 2 -41.06 -10.67 -12.06
CA LEU A 2 -41.21 -10.42 -10.63
C LEU A 2 -39.78 -10.27 -10.06
N ALA A 3 -39.62 -9.44 -9.04
CA ALA A 3 -38.42 -9.31 -8.21
C ALA A 3 -38.40 -10.39 -7.09
N PRO A 4 -37.66 -10.23 -5.98
CA PRO A 4 -36.34 -10.79 -5.70
C PRO A 4 -36.34 -11.74 -4.47
N ALA A 5 -35.20 -12.33 -4.10
CA ALA A 5 -35.03 -12.96 -2.78
C ALA A 5 -33.62 -12.78 -2.22
N ILE A 6 -33.60 -12.41 -0.94
CA ILE A 6 -32.50 -11.97 -0.07
C ILE A 6 -32.21 -13.13 0.91
N TYR A 7 -30.94 -13.45 1.23
CA TYR A 7 -30.34 -13.45 2.59
C TYR A 7 -29.00 -14.20 2.72
N ASN A 8 -28.15 -13.59 3.56
CA ASN A 8 -26.88 -14.01 4.18
C ASN A 8 -26.70 -15.48 4.56
N SER A 9 -25.45 -15.96 4.47
CA SER A 9 -24.76 -16.63 5.60
C SER A 9 -23.23 -16.67 5.44
N ARG A 10 -22.54 -16.40 6.54
CA ARG A 10 -21.10 -16.37 6.79
C ARG A 10 -20.48 -17.78 6.95
N VAL A 11 -19.18 -17.88 6.58
CA VAL A 11 -18.06 -18.67 7.17
C VAL A 11 -17.75 -20.11 6.71
N SER A 12 -16.49 -20.23 6.24
CA SER A 12 -15.50 -21.32 6.34
C SER A 12 -15.35 -22.40 5.27
N SER A 13 -14.07 -22.70 5.05
CA SER A 13 -13.41 -23.84 4.39
C SER A 13 -12.94 -23.66 2.94
N PHE A 14 -11.61 -23.72 2.83
CA PHE A 14 -10.79 -23.84 1.64
C PHE A 14 -11.28 -24.97 0.74
N HIS A 15 -11.48 -24.66 -0.54
CA HIS A 15 -11.10 -25.48 -1.69
C HIS A 15 -10.89 -24.53 -2.86
N ARG A 16 -9.66 -24.45 -3.38
CA ARG A 16 -9.34 -23.74 -4.63
C ARG A 16 -10.13 -24.40 -5.78
N PRO A 17 -11.03 -23.71 -6.50
CA PRO A 17 -11.42 -24.15 -7.83
C PRO A 17 -10.58 -23.38 -8.85
N SER A 18 -9.92 -24.12 -9.74
CA SER A 18 -9.24 -23.63 -10.92
C SER A 18 -10.16 -22.73 -11.75
N LEU A 19 -9.98 -21.41 -11.64
CA LEU A 19 -10.55 -20.41 -12.55
C LEU A 19 -9.48 -20.05 -13.59
N ILE A 20 -9.18 -21.00 -14.46
CA ILE A 20 -8.46 -20.76 -15.73
C ILE A 20 -9.39 -21.19 -16.85
N ALA A 21 -10.34 -20.30 -17.18
CA ALA A 21 -11.08 -20.28 -18.44
C ALA A 21 -11.99 -19.03 -18.50
N ALA A 22 -11.44 -17.82 -18.33
CA ALA A 22 -12.20 -16.58 -18.59
C ALA A 22 -11.36 -15.29 -18.81
N ALA A 23 -10.03 -15.37 -18.90
CA ALA A 23 -9.17 -14.17 -19.04
C ALA A 23 -8.67 -13.89 -20.48
N LEU A 24 -9.00 -14.73 -21.46
CA LEU A 24 -8.61 -14.55 -22.87
C LEU A 24 -9.76 -14.26 -23.84
N ALA A 25 -10.98 -14.05 -23.35
CA ALA A 25 -12.17 -13.78 -24.18
C ALA A 25 -12.65 -12.32 -24.19
N LEU A 26 -11.97 -11.37 -23.53
CA LEU A 26 -12.41 -9.96 -23.44
C LEU A 26 -11.42 -8.94 -24.05
N GLY A 27 -10.50 -9.37 -24.92
CA GLY A 27 -9.47 -8.52 -25.53
C GLY A 27 -9.82 -7.89 -26.89
N SER A 28 -11.07 -7.95 -27.38
CA SER A 28 -11.41 -7.41 -28.71
C SER A 28 -12.87 -6.99 -28.88
N ALA A 29 -13.33 -6.11 -27.98
CA ALA A 29 -14.49 -5.25 -28.24
C ALA A 29 -14.13 -3.80 -27.90
N ALA A 30 -13.24 -3.22 -28.71
CA ALA A 30 -13.07 -1.78 -28.78
C ALA A 30 -12.52 -1.43 -30.17
N CYS A 31 -13.43 -1.42 -31.14
CA CYS A 31 -13.42 -0.80 -32.48
C CYS A 31 -14.26 -1.71 -33.42
N GLY A 32 -15.57 -1.47 -33.48
CA GLY A 32 -16.52 -2.19 -34.34
C GLY A 32 -17.91 -2.21 -33.71
N GLY A 33 -18.88 -1.53 -34.34
CA GLY A 33 -20.18 -1.18 -33.77
C GLY A 33 -21.10 -2.35 -33.41
N GLY A 34 -21.89 -2.16 -32.34
CA GLY A 34 -23.03 -3.01 -32.00
C GLY A 34 -24.31 -2.46 -32.63
N GLU A 35 -24.93 -3.25 -33.51
CA GLU A 35 -26.29 -2.99 -34.01
C GLU A 35 -27.32 -3.25 -32.91
N THR A 36 -28.17 -2.25 -32.67
CA THR A 36 -29.37 -2.38 -31.84
C THR A 36 -30.58 -2.58 -32.75
N THR A 37 -31.31 -3.66 -32.51
CA THR A 37 -32.62 -3.98 -33.10
C THR A 37 -33.67 -2.93 -32.71
N ARG A 38 -34.30 -2.29 -33.69
CA ARG A 38 -35.51 -1.46 -33.49
C ARG A 38 -36.78 -2.33 -33.47
N PRO A 39 -37.79 -1.99 -32.66
CA PRO A 39 -39.13 -2.56 -32.78
C PRO A 39 -39.97 -1.74 -33.78
N ASP A 40 -40.69 -2.45 -34.64
CA ASP A 40 -41.68 -1.92 -35.58
C ASP A 40 -42.94 -1.37 -34.86
N GLY A 41 -43.46 -0.27 -35.36
CA GLY A 41 -44.80 0.24 -35.06
C GLY A 41 -45.21 1.31 -36.08
N PRO A 42 -46.36 1.18 -36.78
CA PRO A 42 -46.78 2.13 -37.81
C PRO A 42 -47.58 3.28 -37.19
N GLY A 43 -47.29 4.52 -37.57
CA GLY A 43 -48.03 5.70 -37.11
C GLY A 43 -47.80 6.92 -37.99
N GLU A 44 -48.72 7.08 -38.94
CA GLU A 44 -49.19 8.25 -39.71
C GLU A 44 -48.35 9.53 -39.91
N ALA A 45 -48.46 10.02 -41.15
CA ALA A 45 -47.80 11.18 -41.72
C ALA A 45 -48.42 12.52 -41.29
N THR A 46 -47.56 13.54 -41.11
CA THR A 46 -47.93 14.95 -41.35
C THR A 46 -46.77 15.76 -41.92
N ALA A 47 -47.04 16.29 -43.12
CA ALA A 47 -46.68 17.58 -43.70
C ALA A 47 -45.21 18.06 -43.75
N ALA A 48 -44.80 18.37 -44.98
CA ALA A 48 -43.52 18.94 -45.37
C ALA A 48 -43.31 20.39 -44.90
N ALA A 49 -42.08 20.69 -44.49
CA ALA A 49 -41.49 22.03 -44.49
C ALA A 49 -40.20 22.02 -45.34
N ALA A 50 -40.05 23.05 -46.17
CA ALA A 50 -38.98 23.25 -47.15
C ALA A 50 -37.59 23.54 -46.51
N PRO A 51 -36.49 23.52 -47.28
CA PRO A 51 -35.15 23.20 -46.78
C PRO A 51 -34.50 24.37 -46.05
N SER A 52 -34.35 24.24 -44.74
CA SER A 52 -33.41 25.08 -43.98
C SER A 52 -32.04 24.39 -43.95
N GLY A 53 -31.05 25.06 -44.54
CA GLY A 53 -29.60 24.84 -44.45
C GLY A 53 -29.14 23.49 -43.89
N GLY A 54 -28.63 22.63 -44.78
CA GLY A 54 -28.02 21.36 -44.40
C GLY A 54 -27.02 21.54 -43.26
N ASN A 55 -27.29 20.86 -42.15
CA ASN A 55 -26.26 20.55 -41.17
C ASN A 55 -25.07 19.94 -41.93
N PRO A 56 -23.84 20.46 -41.80
CA PRO A 56 -22.69 19.76 -42.35
C PRO A 56 -22.65 18.39 -41.68
N ALA A 57 -22.92 17.34 -42.45
CA ALA A 57 -22.88 15.97 -41.97
C ALA A 57 -21.49 15.71 -41.37
N CYS A 58 -21.46 15.18 -40.15
CA CYS A 58 -20.24 14.81 -39.45
C CYS A 58 -19.43 13.86 -40.35
N PRO A 59 -18.19 14.20 -40.77
CA PRO A 59 -17.39 13.29 -41.57
C PRO A 59 -17.06 12.04 -40.76
N ALA A 60 -17.19 10.85 -41.37
CA ALA A 60 -16.90 9.60 -40.68
C ALA A 60 -15.43 9.50 -40.22
N SER A 61 -14.50 10.10 -40.98
CA SER A 61 -13.09 10.21 -40.61
C SER A 61 -12.44 11.46 -41.19
N ALA A 62 -11.44 12.00 -40.51
CA ALA A 62 -10.60 13.10 -40.98
C ALA A 62 -9.20 13.01 -40.34
N ASP A 63 -8.20 13.66 -40.94
CA ASP A 63 -6.89 13.78 -40.30
C ASP A 63 -6.98 14.65 -39.04
N ALA A 64 -6.16 14.30 -38.05
CA ALA A 64 -5.98 15.10 -36.86
C ALA A 64 -5.15 16.34 -37.20
N PRO A 65 -5.38 17.47 -36.50
CA PRO A 65 -4.56 18.66 -36.66
C PRO A 65 -3.08 18.38 -36.36
N ALA A 66 -2.19 19.17 -36.98
CA ALA A 66 -0.74 19.02 -36.79
C ALA A 66 -0.34 19.21 -35.32
N ALA A 67 -0.87 20.26 -34.68
CA ALA A 67 -0.89 20.40 -33.23
C ALA A 67 -2.17 19.74 -32.69
N LEU A 68 -2.02 18.78 -31.79
CA LEU A 68 -3.17 18.10 -31.20
C LEU A 68 -3.91 19.03 -30.21
N PRO A 69 -5.22 18.84 -30.01
CA PRO A 69 -6.00 19.72 -29.15
C PRO A 69 -5.41 19.84 -27.75
N ARG A 70 -5.50 21.05 -27.17
CA ARG A 70 -5.08 21.36 -25.79
C ARG A 70 -3.61 21.04 -25.48
N VAL A 71 -2.73 21.07 -26.49
CA VAL A 71 -1.29 20.96 -26.30
C VAL A 71 -0.61 22.20 -26.86
N ASN A 72 0.14 22.90 -26.01
CA ASN A 72 0.91 24.08 -26.40
C ASN A 72 2.28 23.68 -26.98
N ASP A 73 2.91 24.58 -27.74
CA ASP A 73 4.17 24.25 -28.43
C ASP A 73 5.36 24.05 -27.48
N ASP A 74 5.41 24.77 -26.35
CA ASP A 74 6.42 24.61 -25.31
C ASP A 74 6.33 23.24 -24.61
N GLU A 75 5.12 22.73 -24.40
CA GLU A 75 4.85 21.40 -23.84
C GLU A 75 5.38 20.26 -24.72
N ARG A 76 5.79 20.54 -25.95
CA ARG A 76 6.38 19.57 -26.89
C ARG A 76 7.91 19.50 -26.81
N THR A 77 8.52 20.22 -25.87
CA THR A 77 9.97 20.28 -25.68
C THR A 77 10.43 19.45 -24.48
N LEU A 78 11.63 18.86 -24.57
CA LEU A 78 12.22 18.10 -23.46
C LEU A 78 12.52 19.03 -22.27
N GLU A 79 12.98 20.24 -22.56
CA GLU A 79 13.38 21.25 -21.58
C GLU A 79 12.21 21.60 -20.63
N TYR A 80 11.00 21.74 -21.17
CA TYR A 80 9.80 21.97 -20.38
C TYR A 80 9.60 20.87 -19.33
N TRP A 81 9.64 19.60 -19.75
CA TRP A 81 9.37 18.48 -18.85
C TRP A 81 10.52 18.19 -17.89
N LEU A 82 11.77 18.45 -18.26
CA LEU A 82 12.88 18.42 -17.31
C LEU A 82 12.69 19.46 -16.20
N ALA A 83 12.25 20.68 -16.52
CA ALA A 83 11.94 21.69 -15.52
C ALA A 83 10.78 21.26 -14.60
N ARG A 84 9.70 20.71 -15.15
CA ARG A 84 8.57 20.17 -14.37
C ARG A 84 9.00 19.02 -13.45
N HIS A 85 9.85 18.11 -13.91
CA HIS A 85 10.32 16.97 -13.12
C HIS A 85 11.35 17.36 -12.05
N ALA A 86 12.08 18.48 -12.23
CA ALA A 86 12.99 18.99 -11.21
C ALA A 86 12.25 19.42 -9.93
N GLU A 87 10.96 19.75 -10.03
CA GLU A 87 10.09 20.03 -8.88
C GLU A 87 9.73 18.76 -8.09
N LEU A 88 9.84 17.57 -8.71
CA LEU A 88 9.60 16.27 -8.05
C LEU A 88 10.83 15.75 -7.30
N GLY A 89 12.02 16.30 -7.58
CA GLY A 89 13.28 15.91 -6.94
C GLY A 89 14.47 15.99 -7.89
N ASP A 90 15.60 15.45 -7.43
CA ASP A 90 16.82 15.35 -8.25
C ASP A 90 16.56 14.49 -9.50
N LEU A 91 16.79 15.07 -10.68
CA LEU A 91 16.58 14.45 -11.98
C LEU A 91 17.56 13.31 -12.28
N ASP A 92 18.72 13.35 -11.64
CA ASP A 92 19.84 12.43 -11.86
C ASP A 92 19.99 11.39 -10.74
N ALA A 93 19.15 11.47 -9.70
CA ALA A 93 19.02 10.43 -8.70
C ALA A 93 18.48 9.11 -9.33
N PRO A 94 19.12 7.96 -9.06
CA PRO A 94 18.62 6.66 -9.52
C PRO A 94 17.21 6.37 -8.99
N LEU A 95 16.28 6.10 -9.89
CA LEU A 95 14.97 5.49 -9.59
C LEU A 95 15.07 3.98 -9.48
N LEU A 96 15.94 3.37 -10.30
CA LEU A 96 16.36 1.98 -10.18
C LEU A 96 17.84 1.90 -10.54
N ASP A 97 18.63 1.21 -9.74
CA ASP A 97 20.01 0.87 -10.10
C ASP A 97 20.09 -0.40 -10.96
N ALA A 98 21.30 -0.73 -11.42
CA ALA A 98 21.50 -1.89 -12.31
C ALA A 98 21.12 -3.23 -11.65
N SER A 99 21.30 -3.38 -10.34
CA SER A 99 20.96 -4.59 -9.61
C SER A 99 19.45 -4.73 -9.40
N GLU A 100 18.77 -3.61 -9.15
CA GLU A 100 17.31 -3.55 -9.04
C GLU A 100 16.64 -3.80 -10.41
N ILE A 101 17.23 -3.33 -11.51
CA ILE A 101 16.80 -3.63 -12.87
C ILE A 101 16.95 -5.12 -13.19
N GLU A 102 18.07 -5.75 -12.80
CA GLU A 102 18.25 -7.20 -12.96
C GLU A 102 17.18 -7.98 -12.20
N ALA A 103 16.92 -7.60 -10.94
CA ALA A 103 15.87 -8.20 -10.14
C ALA A 103 14.47 -7.97 -10.75
N GLN A 104 14.19 -6.77 -11.27
CA GLN A 104 12.95 -6.44 -11.99
C GLN A 104 12.75 -7.35 -13.20
N ASN A 105 13.75 -7.46 -14.09
CA ASN A 105 13.67 -8.29 -15.28
C ASN A 105 13.44 -9.76 -14.92
N ALA A 106 14.19 -10.25 -13.96
CA ALA A 106 14.09 -11.62 -13.52
C ALA A 106 12.74 -11.92 -12.86
N ALA A 107 12.19 -10.99 -12.07
CA ALA A 107 10.87 -11.14 -11.44
C ALA A 107 9.73 -11.16 -12.47
N VAL A 108 9.78 -10.29 -13.48
CA VAL A 108 8.81 -10.35 -14.59
C VAL A 108 9.00 -11.63 -15.43
N ALA A 109 10.18 -12.26 -15.36
CA ALA A 109 10.53 -13.52 -16.02
C ALA A 109 10.40 -14.78 -15.13
N SER A 110 9.97 -14.70 -13.86
CA SER A 110 9.97 -15.83 -12.91
C SER A 110 8.60 -16.43 -12.52
N GLY A 111 7.48 -15.99 -13.10
CA GLY A 111 6.10 -16.43 -12.81
C GLY A 111 5.73 -17.92 -13.03
N GLY A 112 6.67 -18.87 -12.95
CA GLY A 112 6.38 -20.31 -12.95
C GLY A 112 5.77 -20.87 -14.25
N GLU A 113 4.74 -21.72 -14.13
CA GLU A 113 3.98 -22.24 -15.28
C GLU A 113 3.20 -21.15 -16.01
N ASP A 114 2.84 -20.06 -15.31
CA ASP A 114 2.07 -18.91 -15.83
C ASP A 114 2.95 -17.84 -16.52
N LEU A 115 4.25 -18.11 -16.68
CA LEU A 115 5.15 -17.22 -17.41
C LEU A 115 4.69 -17.04 -18.86
N PRO A 116 4.49 -15.80 -19.35
CA PRO A 116 4.27 -15.57 -20.75
C PRO A 116 5.39 -16.23 -21.55
N PHE A 117 5.02 -17.15 -22.45
CA PHE A 117 5.94 -18.03 -23.19
C PHE A 117 7.17 -17.32 -23.77
N ALA A 118 6.98 -16.10 -24.26
CA ALA A 118 8.02 -15.29 -24.87
C ALA A 118 9.09 -14.75 -23.91
N ARG A 119 8.87 -14.78 -22.59
CA ARG A 119 9.78 -14.20 -21.57
C ARG A 119 10.78 -15.19 -20.99
N ARG A 120 10.66 -16.47 -21.36
CA ARG A 120 11.61 -17.51 -20.95
C ARG A 120 12.93 -17.32 -21.69
N SER A 121 14.06 -17.52 -20.98
CA SER A 121 15.40 -17.43 -21.58
C SER A 121 15.46 -18.21 -22.91
N LEU A 122 16.16 -17.63 -23.88
CA LEU A 122 16.43 -18.26 -25.16
C LEU A 122 17.60 -19.26 -25.08
N ALA A 123 18.31 -19.32 -23.96
CA ALA A 123 19.44 -20.25 -23.74
C ALA A 123 19.00 -21.72 -23.73
N ALA A 124 17.75 -21.97 -23.32
CA ALA A 124 17.13 -23.29 -23.34
C ALA A 124 15.75 -23.24 -23.98
N ALA A 125 15.38 -24.30 -24.70
CA ALA A 125 14.06 -24.40 -25.31
C ALA A 125 12.97 -24.72 -24.27
N PRO A 126 11.74 -24.21 -24.41
CA PRO A 126 10.63 -24.58 -23.54
C PRO A 126 10.24 -26.04 -23.75
N SER A 127 9.48 -26.60 -22.81
CA SER A 127 8.95 -27.96 -22.99
C SER A 127 8.02 -28.01 -24.20
N ARG A 128 8.03 -29.16 -24.90
CA ARG A 128 7.14 -29.40 -26.04
C ARG A 128 5.67 -29.13 -25.71
N ALA A 129 5.23 -29.57 -24.53
CA ALA A 129 3.85 -29.37 -24.07
C ALA A 129 3.48 -27.89 -23.97
N LEU A 130 4.39 -27.04 -23.47
CA LEU A 130 4.14 -25.61 -23.38
C LEU A 130 4.07 -24.96 -24.77
N ILE A 131 4.97 -25.32 -25.68
CA ILE A 131 4.95 -24.84 -27.07
C ILE A 131 3.62 -25.22 -27.74
N GLU A 132 3.22 -26.48 -27.62
CA GLU A 132 1.98 -26.98 -28.21
C GLU A 132 0.73 -26.33 -27.61
N GLY A 133 0.71 -26.05 -26.31
CA GLY A 133 -0.37 -25.32 -25.63
C GLY A 133 -0.56 -23.92 -26.19
N GLU A 134 0.52 -23.12 -26.19
CA GLU A 134 0.53 -21.73 -26.67
C GLU A 134 0.17 -21.60 -28.14
N VAL A 135 0.74 -22.47 -28.99
CA VAL A 135 0.43 -22.49 -30.42
C VAL A 135 -1.03 -22.87 -30.65
N ARG A 136 -1.54 -23.87 -29.94
CA ARG A 136 -2.94 -24.32 -30.09
C ARG A 136 -3.93 -23.23 -29.68
N GLU A 137 -3.70 -22.58 -28.56
CA GLU A 137 -4.55 -21.48 -28.09
C GLU A 137 -4.57 -20.32 -29.10
N ARG A 138 -3.39 -19.91 -29.58
CA ARG A 138 -3.28 -18.83 -30.57
C ARG A 138 -3.97 -19.17 -31.90
N LEU A 139 -3.74 -20.38 -32.41
CA LEU A 139 -4.37 -20.82 -33.66
C LEU A 139 -5.89 -20.94 -33.50
N ALA A 140 -6.38 -21.44 -32.36
CA ALA A 140 -7.81 -21.49 -32.06
C ALA A 140 -8.44 -20.10 -32.04
N PHE A 141 -7.79 -19.13 -31.40
CA PHE A 141 -8.25 -17.73 -31.39
C PHE A 141 -8.33 -17.15 -32.81
N MET A 142 -7.25 -17.26 -33.59
CA MET A 142 -7.22 -16.72 -34.95
C MET A 142 -8.25 -17.41 -35.86
N ARG A 143 -8.39 -18.74 -35.74
CA ARG A 143 -9.36 -19.52 -36.50
C ARG A 143 -10.80 -19.11 -36.17
N GLU A 144 -11.13 -18.90 -34.90
CA GLU A 144 -12.46 -18.42 -34.49
C GLU A 144 -12.79 -17.09 -35.15
N ARG A 145 -11.87 -16.12 -35.11
CA ARG A 145 -12.08 -14.79 -35.72
C ARG A 145 -12.25 -14.86 -37.23
N LEU A 146 -11.52 -15.74 -37.90
CA LEU A 146 -11.65 -15.98 -39.34
C LEU A 146 -12.98 -16.67 -39.67
N ALA A 147 -13.37 -17.70 -38.91
CA ALA A 147 -14.60 -18.44 -39.11
C ALA A 147 -15.86 -17.59 -38.86
N SER A 148 -15.84 -16.73 -37.83
CA SER A 148 -16.92 -15.80 -37.54
C SER A 148 -17.05 -14.69 -38.60
N GLY A 149 -16.01 -14.46 -39.40
CA GLY A 149 -15.91 -13.34 -40.33
C GLY A 149 -15.53 -12.03 -39.65
N SER A 150 -15.11 -12.09 -38.37
CA SER A 150 -14.54 -10.95 -37.66
C SER A 150 -13.24 -10.49 -38.30
N TYR A 151 -12.43 -11.46 -38.77
CA TYR A 151 -11.25 -11.24 -39.59
C TYR A 151 -11.51 -11.68 -41.03
N VAL A 152 -11.11 -10.83 -41.96
CA VAL A 152 -11.29 -10.96 -43.41
C VAL A 152 -9.96 -10.87 -44.12
N ASP A 153 -9.94 -11.33 -45.37
CA ASP A 153 -8.79 -11.26 -46.25
C ASP A 153 -8.54 -9.81 -46.76
N PRO A 154 -7.48 -9.58 -47.54
CA PRO A 154 -7.19 -8.24 -48.08
C PRO A 154 -8.25 -7.65 -49.02
N SER A 155 -9.14 -8.48 -49.57
CA SER A 155 -10.28 -8.03 -50.38
C SER A 155 -11.52 -7.68 -49.53
N GLY A 156 -11.48 -7.98 -48.22
CA GLY A 156 -12.60 -7.85 -47.30
C GLY A 156 -13.56 -9.02 -47.31
N ALA A 157 -13.22 -10.10 -48.01
CA ALA A 157 -14.01 -11.32 -48.04
C ALA A 157 -13.67 -12.22 -46.84
N ARG A 158 -14.63 -13.06 -46.44
CA ARG A 158 -14.33 -14.19 -45.53
C ARG A 158 -13.28 -15.08 -46.18
N VAL A 159 -12.31 -15.54 -45.40
CA VAL A 159 -11.27 -16.44 -45.90
C VAL A 159 -11.87 -17.76 -46.39
N ASP A 160 -11.26 -18.34 -47.43
CA ASP A 160 -11.68 -19.63 -47.96
C ASP A 160 -11.32 -20.79 -47.02
N ALA A 161 -11.89 -21.97 -47.27
CA ALA A 161 -11.65 -23.16 -46.45
C ALA A 161 -10.16 -23.55 -46.41
N THR A 162 -9.42 -23.31 -47.50
CA THR A 162 -7.99 -23.60 -47.61
C THR A 162 -7.17 -22.72 -46.67
N THR A 163 -7.46 -21.42 -46.62
CA THR A 163 -6.80 -20.45 -45.73
C THR A 163 -7.19 -20.71 -44.29
N LEU A 164 -8.47 -20.98 -44.02
CA LEU A 164 -8.95 -21.32 -42.68
C LEU A 164 -8.25 -22.59 -42.15
N ALA A 165 -8.03 -23.59 -43.01
CA ALA A 165 -7.33 -24.84 -42.65
C ALA A 165 -5.87 -24.65 -42.23
N ARG A 166 -5.21 -23.55 -42.63
CA ARG A 166 -3.84 -23.23 -42.16
C ARG A 166 -3.78 -22.93 -40.66
N PHE A 167 -4.91 -22.54 -40.08
CA PHE A 167 -5.05 -22.25 -38.66
C PHE A 167 -5.55 -23.44 -37.84
N ASP A 168 -5.65 -24.63 -38.44
CA ASP A 168 -5.90 -25.85 -37.68
C ASP A 168 -4.65 -26.25 -36.90
N ALA A 169 -4.83 -26.46 -35.59
CA ALA A 169 -3.73 -26.90 -34.74
C ALA A 169 -3.31 -28.32 -35.14
N PRO A 170 -2.02 -28.56 -35.43
CA PRO A 170 -1.55 -29.91 -35.72
C PRO A 170 -1.67 -30.80 -34.47
N ALA A 171 -1.84 -32.10 -34.67
CA ALA A 171 -1.91 -33.07 -33.57
C ALA A 171 -0.65 -33.08 -32.70
N SER A 172 0.50 -32.77 -33.29
CA SER A 172 1.78 -32.62 -32.60
C SER A 172 2.71 -31.72 -33.39
N ILE A 173 3.62 -31.00 -32.72
CA ILE A 173 4.62 -30.13 -33.35
C ILE A 173 5.98 -30.81 -33.31
N ASP A 174 6.69 -30.87 -34.44
CA ASP A 174 8.09 -31.31 -34.50
C ASP A 174 9.00 -30.17 -34.03
N VAL A 175 9.33 -30.19 -32.73
CA VAL A 175 10.11 -29.12 -32.08
C VAL A 175 11.60 -29.42 -32.21
N GLN A 176 12.30 -28.61 -33.01
CA GLN A 176 13.75 -28.64 -33.22
C GLN A 176 14.33 -27.24 -32.98
N PRO A 177 14.62 -26.88 -31.71
CA PRO A 177 15.08 -25.56 -31.34
C PRO A 177 16.46 -25.25 -31.92
N ASP A 178 16.57 -24.14 -32.65
CA ASP A 178 17.80 -23.66 -33.27
C ASP A 178 17.92 -22.15 -33.03
N LEU A 179 18.95 -21.72 -32.30
CA LEU A 179 19.17 -20.32 -31.99
C LEU A 179 19.92 -19.65 -33.14
N ARG A 180 19.35 -18.57 -33.66
CA ARG A 180 19.89 -17.74 -34.75
C ARG A 180 19.78 -16.27 -34.38
N VAL A 181 20.29 -15.39 -35.24
CA VAL A 181 20.21 -13.94 -35.08
C VAL A 181 19.60 -13.35 -36.35
N ALA A 182 18.68 -12.39 -36.19
CA ALA A 182 18.11 -11.67 -37.32
C ALA A 182 19.17 -10.74 -37.95
N VAL A 183 19.43 -10.91 -39.26
CA VAL A 183 20.42 -10.07 -39.97
C VAL A 183 19.78 -8.81 -40.54
N GLU A 184 18.46 -8.84 -40.74
CA GLU A 184 17.63 -7.68 -41.07
C GLU A 184 16.38 -7.66 -40.17
N ARG A 185 15.55 -6.63 -40.32
CA ARG A 185 14.29 -6.50 -39.60
C ARG A 185 13.25 -7.46 -40.20
N ILE A 186 12.62 -8.31 -39.38
CA ILE A 186 11.75 -9.41 -39.85
C ILE A 186 10.34 -9.25 -39.30
N ALA A 187 9.32 -9.26 -40.17
CA ALA A 187 7.93 -9.23 -39.75
C ALA A 187 7.52 -10.54 -39.08
N LEU A 188 7.09 -10.47 -37.81
CA LEU A 188 6.59 -11.61 -37.05
C LEU A 188 5.06 -11.69 -37.13
N ARG A 189 4.56 -12.84 -37.58
CA ARG A 189 3.15 -13.07 -37.85
C ARG A 189 2.44 -13.75 -36.70
N CYS A 190 1.17 -13.37 -36.46
CA CYS A 190 0.30 -14.00 -35.46
C CYS A 190 -0.24 -15.35 -35.91
N GLY A 191 -0.25 -15.61 -37.22
CA GLY A 191 -0.68 -16.85 -37.84
C GLY A 191 0.31 -17.35 -38.89
N PRO A 192 0.15 -18.60 -39.34
CA PRO A 192 1.11 -19.28 -40.21
C PRO A 192 0.97 -18.89 -41.69
N GLN A 193 1.01 -17.59 -41.98
CA GLN A 193 1.05 -17.06 -43.34
C GLN A 193 1.62 -15.65 -43.39
N VAL A 194 2.17 -15.26 -44.55
CA VAL A 194 2.67 -13.91 -44.82
C VAL A 194 1.54 -12.91 -45.10
N ALA A 195 0.45 -13.34 -45.72
CA ALA A 195 -0.65 -12.47 -46.12
C ALA A 195 -1.30 -11.77 -44.90
N PRO A 196 -1.68 -10.48 -45.03
CA PRO A 196 -2.30 -9.75 -43.93
C PRO A 196 -3.75 -10.18 -43.71
N LEU A 197 -4.26 -9.91 -42.51
CA LEU A 197 -5.66 -10.10 -42.13
C LEU A 197 -6.23 -8.79 -41.59
N TYR A 198 -7.48 -8.47 -41.88
CA TYR A 198 -8.12 -7.22 -41.44
C TYR A 198 -9.39 -7.49 -40.65
N SER A 199 -9.82 -6.54 -39.82
CA SER A 199 -11.18 -6.57 -39.26
C SER A 199 -12.23 -6.38 -40.36
N SER A 200 -13.50 -6.73 -40.11
CA SER A 200 -14.62 -6.34 -40.98
C SER A 200 -15.35 -5.11 -40.38
N PRO A 201 -15.49 -3.99 -41.11
CA PRO A 201 -14.96 -3.73 -42.45
C PRO A 201 -13.41 -3.58 -42.45
N PRO A 202 -12.74 -3.87 -43.59
CA PRO A 202 -11.28 -3.81 -43.69
C PRO A 202 -10.71 -2.43 -43.37
N ASP A 203 -9.77 -2.39 -42.44
CA ASP A 203 -8.87 -1.26 -42.25
C ASP A 203 -7.43 -1.71 -42.50
N VAL A 204 -6.90 -1.30 -43.65
CA VAL A 204 -5.58 -1.71 -44.10
C VAL A 204 -4.46 -1.20 -43.19
N ALA A 205 -4.70 -0.20 -42.33
CA ALA A 205 -3.71 0.28 -41.38
C ALA A 205 -3.41 -0.74 -40.27
N PHE A 206 -4.33 -1.67 -40.00
CA PHE A 206 -4.25 -2.63 -38.90
C PHE A 206 -4.21 -4.08 -39.41
N ASP A 207 -3.03 -4.52 -39.83
CA ASP A 207 -2.80 -5.93 -40.15
C ASP A 207 -2.88 -6.77 -38.86
N ARG A 208 -4.02 -7.45 -38.66
CA ARG A 208 -4.30 -8.35 -37.53
C ARG A 208 -3.40 -9.58 -37.51
N ASN A 209 -2.70 -9.86 -38.62
CA ASN A 209 -1.69 -10.90 -38.69
C ASN A 209 -0.28 -10.37 -38.40
N ALA A 210 -0.05 -9.05 -38.29
CA ALA A 210 1.21 -8.49 -37.81
C ALA A 210 1.22 -8.49 -36.28
N CYS A 211 2.01 -9.41 -35.68
CA CYS A 211 2.08 -9.59 -34.24
C CYS A 211 3.14 -8.70 -33.59
N SER A 212 4.29 -8.58 -34.25
CA SER A 212 5.44 -7.77 -33.85
C SER A 212 6.38 -7.67 -35.05
N THR A 213 7.45 -6.92 -34.86
CA THR A 213 8.66 -7.01 -35.66
C THR A 213 9.79 -7.59 -34.83
N ILE A 214 10.68 -8.35 -35.46
CA ILE A 214 11.97 -8.78 -34.91
C ILE A 214 13.02 -7.79 -35.40
N GLU A 215 13.72 -7.14 -34.47
CA GLU A 215 14.72 -6.15 -34.81
C GLU A 215 16.00 -6.77 -35.37
N ARG A 216 16.73 -5.99 -36.16
CA ARG A 216 18.05 -6.38 -36.63
C ARG A 216 18.94 -6.70 -35.43
N GLN A 217 19.67 -7.80 -35.51
CA GLN A 217 20.56 -8.35 -34.48
C GLN A 217 19.86 -8.95 -33.25
N ASP A 218 18.53 -9.05 -33.22
CA ASP A 218 17.85 -9.78 -32.16
C ASP A 218 18.09 -11.30 -32.28
N PRO A 219 18.32 -12.00 -31.16
CA PRO A 219 18.30 -13.45 -31.12
C PRO A 219 16.90 -14.01 -31.40
N VAL A 220 16.83 -15.04 -32.23
CA VAL A 220 15.62 -15.74 -32.66
C VAL A 220 15.82 -17.24 -32.46
N GLN A 221 14.99 -17.87 -31.64
CA GLN A 221 14.96 -19.33 -31.54
C GLN A 221 13.91 -19.87 -32.52
N VAL A 222 14.38 -20.54 -33.59
CA VAL A 222 13.54 -21.29 -34.51
C VAL A 222 13.10 -22.57 -33.82
N LEU A 223 11.80 -22.75 -33.64
CA LEU A 223 11.23 -23.89 -32.91
C LEU A 223 10.84 -25.03 -33.83
N SER A 224 10.31 -24.72 -35.01
CA SER A 224 9.81 -25.74 -35.94
C SER A 224 9.68 -25.20 -37.36
N ARG A 225 9.82 -26.09 -38.35
CA ARG A 225 9.39 -25.82 -39.72
C ARG A 225 7.89 -25.99 -39.82
N TRP A 226 7.20 -25.02 -40.40
CA TRP A 226 5.75 -25.00 -40.48
C TRP A 226 5.28 -25.11 -41.95
N PRO A 227 4.15 -25.78 -42.22
CA PRO A 227 3.57 -25.83 -43.55
C PRO A 227 3.38 -24.44 -44.19
N GLY A 228 3.41 -24.38 -45.52
CA GLY A 228 3.20 -23.12 -46.26
C GLY A 228 4.44 -22.21 -46.34
N GLY A 229 5.64 -22.75 -46.11
CA GLY A 229 6.89 -22.00 -46.21
C GLY A 229 7.11 -21.04 -45.03
N MET A 230 6.65 -21.43 -43.84
CA MET A 230 6.77 -20.63 -42.62
C MET A 230 7.70 -21.33 -41.61
N LEU A 231 8.24 -20.55 -40.68
CA LEU A 231 8.95 -21.05 -39.50
C LEU A 231 8.21 -20.59 -38.26
N LEU A 232 7.98 -21.49 -37.31
CA LEU A 232 7.54 -21.12 -35.96
C LEU A 232 8.78 -20.68 -35.18
N VAL A 233 8.77 -19.45 -34.66
CA VAL A 233 9.92 -18.85 -33.97
C VAL A 233 9.49 -18.13 -32.70
N ARG A 234 10.44 -17.92 -31.80
CA ARG A 234 10.28 -17.02 -30.67
C ARG A 234 11.50 -16.11 -30.47
N THR A 235 11.23 -14.93 -29.94
CA THR A 235 12.22 -13.99 -29.39
C THR A 235 12.04 -13.89 -27.87
N ARG A 236 12.77 -12.98 -27.22
CA ARG A 236 12.62 -12.63 -25.79
C ARG A 236 11.31 -11.89 -25.46
N TYR A 237 10.50 -11.54 -26.46
CA TYR A 237 9.29 -10.73 -26.27
C TYR A 237 8.09 -11.20 -27.09
N ALA A 238 8.26 -12.03 -28.12
CA ALA A 238 7.14 -12.58 -28.89
C ALA A 238 7.36 -14.01 -29.37
N LEU A 239 6.26 -14.75 -29.54
CA LEU A 239 6.16 -16.01 -30.30
C LEU A 239 5.42 -15.69 -31.62
N GLY A 240 5.71 -16.39 -32.71
CA GLY A 240 4.94 -16.26 -33.94
C GLY A 240 5.54 -17.00 -35.12
N TRP A 241 5.13 -16.62 -36.32
CA TRP A 241 5.62 -17.20 -37.57
C TRP A 241 6.37 -16.19 -38.41
N ILE A 242 7.45 -16.62 -39.06
CA ILE A 242 8.18 -15.84 -40.05
C ILE A 242 8.25 -16.61 -41.37
N ALA A 243 8.53 -15.94 -42.48
CA ALA A 243 8.77 -16.61 -43.75
C ALA A 243 10.03 -17.49 -43.66
N GLN A 244 10.04 -18.64 -44.34
CA GLN A 244 11.15 -19.59 -44.29
C GLN A 244 12.46 -19.04 -44.89
N ASP A 245 12.37 -18.07 -45.79
CA ASP A 245 13.48 -17.36 -46.42
C ASP A 245 13.87 -16.07 -45.66
N ALA A 246 13.33 -15.85 -44.46
CA ALA A 246 13.70 -14.70 -43.64
C ALA A 246 15.22 -14.65 -43.37
N PRO A 247 15.85 -13.47 -43.40
CA PRO A 247 17.31 -13.30 -43.32
C PRO A 247 17.82 -13.55 -41.89
N LEU A 248 17.99 -14.82 -41.55
CA LEU A 248 18.60 -15.29 -40.30
C LEU A 248 20.06 -15.68 -40.54
N SER A 249 20.89 -15.49 -39.52
CA SER A 249 22.24 -16.03 -39.50
C SER A 249 22.25 -17.57 -39.56
N PRO A 250 23.43 -18.19 -39.80
CA PRO A 250 23.68 -19.56 -39.37
C PRO A 250 23.42 -19.75 -37.86
N SER A 251 23.30 -20.99 -37.40
CA SER A 251 23.11 -21.33 -35.98
C SER A 251 24.18 -20.68 -35.11
N VAL A 252 23.76 -20.10 -33.99
CA VAL A 252 24.65 -19.57 -32.96
C VAL A 252 25.45 -20.74 -32.38
N PRO A 253 26.80 -20.68 -32.38
CA PRO A 253 27.63 -21.72 -31.78
C PRO A 253 27.27 -21.93 -30.30
N SER A 254 27.33 -23.16 -29.81
CA SER A 254 27.01 -23.47 -28.41
C SER A 254 27.86 -22.70 -27.40
N THR A 255 29.07 -22.30 -27.77
CA THR A 255 29.97 -21.45 -26.96
C THR A 255 29.47 -20.01 -26.81
N ASP A 256 28.63 -19.55 -27.73
CA ASP A 256 28.20 -18.16 -27.83
C ASP A 256 26.74 -17.98 -27.38
N VAL A 257 26.01 -19.06 -27.10
CA VAL A 257 24.60 -19.00 -26.67
C VAL A 257 24.43 -18.06 -25.49
N ALA A 258 25.20 -18.25 -24.41
CA ALA A 258 25.10 -17.41 -23.21
C ALA A 258 25.41 -15.93 -23.49
N LEU A 259 26.37 -15.65 -24.37
CA LEU A 259 26.70 -14.28 -24.79
C LEU A 259 25.49 -13.61 -25.48
N TRP A 260 24.84 -14.31 -26.41
CA TRP A 260 23.71 -13.77 -27.17
C TRP A 260 22.42 -13.67 -26.35
N THR A 261 22.23 -14.56 -25.37
CA THR A 261 20.98 -14.59 -24.58
C THR A 261 21.07 -13.78 -23.30
N GLU A 262 22.21 -13.82 -22.60
CA GLU A 262 22.39 -13.34 -21.23
C GLU A 262 23.58 -12.36 -21.07
N GLY A 263 24.37 -12.15 -22.12
CA GLY A 263 25.54 -11.27 -22.09
C GLY A 263 25.20 -9.79 -21.88
N ALA A 264 26.17 -9.04 -21.36
CA ALA A 264 26.10 -7.59 -21.25
C ALA A 264 25.87 -6.96 -22.63
N ARG A 265 25.11 -5.87 -22.70
CA ARG A 265 24.68 -5.29 -23.98
C ARG A 265 25.01 -3.81 -24.06
N ALA A 266 25.27 -3.34 -25.28
CA ALA A 266 25.45 -1.93 -25.58
C ALA A 266 24.55 -1.52 -26.73
N ARG A 267 24.08 -0.29 -26.68
CA ARG A 267 23.29 0.36 -27.71
C ARG A 267 24.19 1.18 -28.63
N ALA A 268 23.97 1.10 -29.93
CA ALA A 268 24.58 2.01 -30.89
C ALA A 268 23.97 3.41 -30.80
N ARG A 269 24.79 4.46 -30.59
CA ARG A 269 24.30 5.84 -30.41
C ARG A 269 23.66 6.44 -31.68
N GLY A 270 24.10 5.96 -32.84
CA GLY A 270 23.65 6.40 -34.16
C GLY A 270 23.84 5.29 -35.18
N GLY A 271 23.31 5.49 -36.38
CA GLY A 271 23.49 4.55 -37.48
C GLY A 271 24.96 4.47 -37.87
N MET A 272 25.46 3.26 -38.07
CA MET A 272 26.87 3.03 -38.37
C MET A 272 27.10 1.71 -39.11
N THR A 273 28.25 1.62 -39.77
CA THR A 273 28.75 0.35 -40.31
C THR A 273 29.47 -0.45 -39.21
N LEU A 274 28.92 -1.59 -38.81
CA LEU A 274 29.64 -2.57 -38.00
C LEU A 274 30.65 -3.29 -38.90
N ARG A 275 31.95 -3.19 -38.58
CA ARG A 275 33.02 -3.88 -39.31
C ARG A 275 33.62 -4.99 -38.45
N GLY A 276 33.64 -6.19 -39.01
CA GLY A 276 34.24 -7.37 -38.40
C GLY A 276 35.76 -7.39 -38.62
N GLU A 277 36.47 -8.08 -37.72
CA GLU A 277 37.92 -8.29 -37.87
C GLU A 277 38.29 -9.10 -39.12
N ASN A 278 37.34 -9.88 -39.64
CA ASN A 278 37.47 -10.65 -40.89
C ASN A 278 37.16 -9.83 -42.15
N GLY A 279 36.78 -8.56 -42.02
CA GLY A 279 36.41 -7.67 -43.12
C GLY A 279 34.92 -7.65 -43.48
N ASP A 280 34.08 -8.51 -42.88
CA ASP A 280 32.61 -8.46 -43.07
C ASP A 280 32.05 -7.16 -42.49
N ALA A 281 30.99 -6.64 -43.11
CA ALA A 281 30.35 -5.42 -42.63
C ALA A 281 28.84 -5.42 -42.82
N ILE A 282 28.12 -4.81 -41.87
CA ILE A 282 26.68 -4.54 -41.99
C ILE A 282 26.39 -3.11 -41.55
N GLU A 283 25.40 -2.49 -42.18
CA GLU A 283 24.81 -1.25 -41.68
C GLU A 283 23.83 -1.57 -40.55
N ILE A 284 23.84 -0.76 -39.50
CA ILE A 284 22.86 -0.80 -38.43
C ILE A 284 22.21 0.57 -38.27
N ASP A 285 20.94 0.56 -37.87
CA ASP A 285 20.20 1.75 -37.50
C ASP A 285 20.67 2.27 -36.12
N PRO A 286 20.41 3.54 -35.78
CA PRO A 286 20.52 4.01 -34.40
C PRO A 286 19.77 3.09 -33.43
N ASP A 287 20.25 3.04 -32.20
CA ASP A 287 19.58 2.40 -31.08
C ASP A 287 19.52 0.85 -31.13
N VAL A 288 20.15 0.21 -32.13
CA VAL A 288 20.34 -1.25 -32.15
C VAL A 288 21.15 -1.70 -30.93
N ILE A 289 20.66 -2.72 -30.23
CA ILE A 289 21.26 -3.29 -29.03
C ILE A 289 22.07 -4.55 -29.42
N LEU A 290 23.33 -4.58 -29.02
CA LEU A 290 24.30 -5.61 -29.39
C LEU A 290 24.96 -6.20 -28.13
N PRO A 291 25.27 -7.51 -28.11
CA PRO A 291 26.10 -8.09 -27.05
C PRO A 291 27.51 -7.49 -27.06
N ILE A 292 27.99 -7.07 -25.90
CA ILE A 292 29.37 -6.61 -25.70
C ILE A 292 30.31 -7.81 -25.78
N ASP A 293 31.46 -7.61 -26.43
CA ASP A 293 32.49 -8.64 -26.49
C ASP A 293 33.06 -8.95 -25.09
N PRO A 294 33.10 -10.22 -24.65
CA PRO A 294 33.69 -10.57 -23.36
C PRO A 294 35.15 -10.11 -23.26
N GLY A 295 35.43 -9.24 -22.30
CA GLY A 295 36.78 -8.71 -22.04
C GLY A 295 37.15 -7.43 -22.79
N ASP A 296 36.29 -6.89 -23.66
CA ASP A 296 36.53 -5.59 -24.33
C ASP A 296 35.23 -4.79 -24.48
N ALA A 297 35.01 -3.83 -23.59
CA ALA A 297 33.81 -2.99 -23.55
C ALA A 297 33.68 -2.02 -24.75
N LEU A 298 34.72 -1.88 -25.58
CA LEU A 298 34.69 -1.07 -26.81
C LEU A 298 34.40 -1.93 -28.04
N ARG A 299 34.02 -3.19 -27.87
CA ARG A 299 33.67 -4.10 -28.95
C ARG A 299 32.33 -4.75 -28.70
N VAL A 300 31.70 -5.15 -29.80
CA VAL A 300 30.43 -5.87 -29.79
C VAL A 300 30.53 -7.11 -30.67
N ARG A 301 29.59 -8.01 -30.46
CA ARG A 301 29.37 -9.20 -31.27
C ARG A 301 28.13 -8.94 -32.12
N PHE A 302 28.22 -9.29 -33.39
CA PHE A 302 27.14 -9.06 -34.36
C PHE A 302 27.08 -10.24 -35.33
N ALA A 303 25.95 -10.45 -35.99
CA ALA A 303 25.71 -11.56 -36.90
C ALA A 303 25.50 -11.06 -38.33
N THR A 304 26.08 -11.80 -39.28
CA THR A 304 25.85 -11.66 -40.71
C THR A 304 25.33 -12.96 -41.28
N LEU A 305 24.99 -12.98 -42.58
CA LEU A 305 24.66 -14.23 -43.28
C LEU A 305 25.85 -15.22 -43.32
N ALA A 306 27.08 -14.74 -43.11
CA ALA A 306 28.27 -15.58 -43.04
C ALA A 306 28.51 -16.19 -41.65
N GLY A 307 27.89 -15.66 -40.59
CA GLY A 307 28.05 -16.16 -39.21
C GLY A 307 28.19 -15.05 -38.16
N MET A 308 28.60 -15.45 -36.96
CA MET A 308 28.87 -14.55 -35.83
C MET A 308 30.22 -13.86 -36.01
N GLN A 309 30.23 -12.55 -35.85
CA GLN A 309 31.37 -11.66 -36.07
C GLN A 309 31.77 -10.93 -34.78
N ARG A 310 33.06 -10.61 -34.71
CA ARG A 310 33.64 -9.72 -33.70
C ARG A 310 33.92 -8.37 -34.32
N SER A 311 33.41 -7.29 -33.75
CA SER A 311 33.69 -5.95 -34.27
C SER A 311 35.15 -5.54 -34.06
N VAL A 312 35.62 -4.63 -34.90
CA VAL A 312 36.73 -3.74 -34.54
C VAL A 312 36.35 -2.89 -33.32
N ALA A 313 37.35 -2.40 -32.58
CA ALA A 313 37.09 -1.52 -31.43
C ALA A 313 36.53 -0.17 -31.89
N PHE A 314 35.48 0.30 -31.21
CA PHE A 314 34.88 1.61 -31.46
C PHE A 314 35.63 2.73 -30.75
N SER A 315 35.48 3.96 -31.25
CA SER A 315 35.80 5.15 -30.46
C SER A 315 34.89 5.23 -29.22
N GLN A 316 35.42 5.74 -28.12
CA GLN A 316 34.62 6.00 -26.92
C GLN A 316 33.37 6.84 -27.26
N GLY A 317 32.22 6.44 -26.71
CA GLY A 317 30.94 7.11 -26.93
C GLY A 317 30.21 6.75 -28.23
N SER A 318 30.71 5.81 -29.03
CA SER A 318 29.98 5.29 -30.21
C SER A 318 28.88 4.30 -29.80
N ILE A 319 29.14 3.55 -28.73
CA ILE A 319 28.21 2.61 -28.10
C ILE A 319 28.07 2.98 -26.62
N ASP A 320 26.88 2.80 -26.08
CA ASP A 320 26.56 3.07 -24.68
C ASP A 320 26.06 1.78 -24.00
N PRO A 321 26.64 1.32 -22.87
CA PRO A 321 26.12 0.18 -22.13
C PRO A 321 24.65 0.40 -21.74
N VAL A 322 23.81 -0.62 -21.95
CA VAL A 322 22.39 -0.51 -21.55
C VAL A 322 22.20 -0.79 -20.07
N GLN A 323 23.09 -1.56 -19.44
CA GLN A 323 23.09 -1.76 -17.99
C GLN A 323 23.53 -0.47 -17.27
N ARG A 324 22.60 0.47 -17.12
CA ARG A 324 22.79 1.76 -16.45
C ARG A 324 21.58 2.11 -15.59
N PRO A 325 21.74 2.94 -14.55
CA PRO A 325 20.61 3.36 -13.71
C PRO A 325 19.51 4.07 -14.50
N LEU A 326 18.25 3.82 -14.12
CA LEU A 326 17.11 4.57 -14.60
C LEU A 326 17.01 5.89 -13.81
N THR A 327 17.17 7.04 -14.48
CA THR A 327 16.95 8.37 -13.89
C THR A 327 15.86 9.12 -14.66
N ARG A 328 15.24 10.13 -14.04
CA ARG A 328 14.20 10.94 -14.71
C ARG A 328 14.75 11.65 -15.94
N ARG A 329 15.93 12.27 -15.83
CA ARG A 329 16.58 12.94 -16.96
C ARG A 329 16.83 11.99 -18.11
N ALA A 330 17.44 10.84 -17.82
CA ALA A 330 17.79 9.88 -18.85
C ALA A 330 16.54 9.33 -19.52
N PHE A 331 15.52 8.93 -18.75
CA PHE A 331 14.26 8.40 -19.31
C PHE A 331 13.56 9.41 -20.22
N LEU A 332 13.38 10.66 -19.77
CA LEU A 332 12.73 11.70 -20.57
C LEU A 332 13.53 12.01 -21.84
N THR A 333 14.86 12.04 -21.76
CA THR A 333 15.73 12.26 -22.92
C THR A 333 15.50 11.18 -23.98
N GLU A 334 15.44 9.91 -23.56
CA GLU A 334 15.17 8.79 -24.48
C GLU A 334 13.74 8.84 -25.02
N ALA A 335 12.73 9.08 -24.19
CA ALA A 335 11.34 9.16 -24.62
C ALA A 335 11.10 10.25 -25.68
N PHE A 336 11.69 11.44 -25.49
CA PHE A 336 11.52 12.57 -26.41
C PHE A 336 12.21 12.38 -27.76
N ARG A 337 13.23 11.51 -27.87
CA ARG A 337 13.84 11.15 -29.17
C ARG A 337 12.86 10.47 -30.12
N HIS A 338 11.79 9.86 -29.60
CA HIS A 338 10.77 9.21 -30.41
C HIS A 338 9.67 10.15 -30.88
N LEU A 339 9.61 11.39 -30.37
CA LEU A 339 8.52 12.33 -30.69
C LEU A 339 8.43 12.54 -32.22
N GLY A 340 7.24 12.34 -32.78
CA GLY A 340 6.99 12.46 -34.21
C GLY A 340 7.32 11.21 -35.04
N ARG A 341 7.92 10.14 -34.48
CA ARG A 341 8.09 8.87 -35.22
C ARG A 341 6.72 8.36 -35.71
N PRO A 342 6.63 7.81 -36.93
CA PRO A 342 5.37 7.23 -37.43
C PRO A 342 4.85 6.10 -36.53
N TYR A 343 3.53 6.03 -36.38
CA TYR A 343 2.88 4.88 -35.76
C TYR A 343 2.86 3.69 -36.73
N GLY A 344 3.26 2.52 -36.25
CA GLY A 344 3.21 1.27 -37.03
C GLY A 344 2.62 0.15 -36.20
N TRP A 345 1.41 -0.31 -36.52
CA TRP A 345 0.81 -1.47 -35.85
C TRP A 345 1.73 -2.68 -36.01
N GLY A 346 2.19 -3.26 -34.89
CA GLY A 346 3.12 -4.38 -34.90
C GLY A 346 4.46 -4.08 -35.58
N GLY A 347 4.88 -2.81 -35.64
CA GLY A 347 6.15 -2.38 -36.25
C GLY A 347 6.09 -2.14 -37.76
N ARG A 348 4.88 -2.05 -38.34
CA ARG A 348 4.66 -1.80 -39.77
C ARG A 348 5.36 -0.53 -40.26
N GLU A 349 5.95 -0.59 -41.47
CA GLU A 349 6.57 0.56 -42.17
C GLU A 349 7.64 1.29 -41.32
N ASN A 350 8.36 0.53 -40.49
CA ASN A 350 9.32 1.03 -39.51
C ASN A 350 8.74 1.96 -38.43
N GLY A 351 7.41 2.07 -38.36
CA GLY A 351 6.71 2.76 -37.30
C GLY A 351 6.80 2.00 -35.98
N VAL A 352 6.42 2.68 -34.91
CA VAL A 352 6.44 2.16 -33.54
C VAL A 352 5.03 2.18 -32.98
N ASP A 353 4.52 1.08 -32.44
CA ASP A 353 3.23 1.10 -31.73
C ASP A 353 3.37 1.54 -30.26
N CYS A 354 2.24 1.64 -29.55
CA CYS A 354 2.21 2.11 -28.16
C CYS A 354 3.15 1.33 -27.24
N SER A 355 3.16 0.00 -27.35
CA SER A 355 3.95 -0.88 -26.49
C SER A 355 5.39 -1.04 -26.95
N GLU A 356 5.66 -1.01 -28.26
CA GLU A 356 7.02 -1.02 -28.80
C GLU A 356 7.77 0.26 -28.39
N LEU A 357 7.08 1.42 -28.35
CA LEU A 357 7.66 2.66 -27.84
C LEU A 357 8.18 2.53 -26.41
N VAL A 358 7.39 1.90 -25.53
CA VAL A 358 7.77 1.65 -24.13
C VAL A 358 8.96 0.69 -24.07
N MET A 359 8.98 -0.36 -24.89
CA MET A 359 10.11 -1.30 -24.97
C MET A 359 11.39 -0.63 -25.44
N ASP A 360 11.33 0.16 -26.51
CA ASP A 360 12.48 0.84 -27.10
C ASP A 360 13.14 1.76 -26.06
N VAL A 361 12.33 2.60 -25.39
CA VAL A 361 12.82 3.55 -24.38
C VAL A 361 13.42 2.83 -23.17
N LEU A 362 12.69 1.88 -22.59
CA LEU A 362 13.13 1.18 -21.37
C LEU A 362 14.28 0.20 -21.62
N GLY A 363 14.37 -0.36 -22.83
CA GLY A 363 15.48 -1.21 -23.26
C GLY A 363 16.84 -0.51 -23.22
N THR A 364 16.88 0.83 -23.31
CA THR A 364 18.13 1.63 -23.16
C THR A 364 18.70 1.64 -21.74
N PHE A 365 17.94 1.13 -20.76
CA PHE A 365 18.34 0.93 -19.36
C PHE A 365 18.51 -0.56 -19.04
N GLY A 366 18.40 -1.43 -20.04
CA GLY A 366 18.39 -2.87 -19.83
C GLY A 366 17.12 -3.38 -19.19
N ILE A 367 16.05 -2.57 -19.07
CA ILE A 367 14.75 -3.00 -18.57
C ILE A 367 14.01 -3.71 -19.71
N GLU A 368 13.73 -4.99 -19.51
CA GLU A 368 13.05 -5.79 -20.51
C GLU A 368 11.54 -5.69 -20.30
N MET A 369 10.81 -4.99 -21.16
CA MET A 369 9.35 -4.94 -21.09
C MET A 369 8.68 -5.99 -21.99
N PRO A 370 7.52 -6.56 -21.59
CA PRO A 370 6.73 -7.42 -22.47
C PRO A 370 6.27 -6.70 -23.75
N ARG A 371 6.01 -7.45 -24.84
CA ARG A 371 5.62 -6.85 -26.14
C ARG A 371 4.23 -6.21 -26.16
N HIS A 372 3.29 -6.72 -25.39
CA HIS A 372 1.89 -6.29 -25.44
C HIS A 372 1.54 -5.42 -24.22
N SER A 373 0.77 -4.36 -24.44
CA SER A 373 0.41 -3.36 -23.41
C SER A 373 -0.23 -3.98 -22.17
N ALA A 374 -1.11 -4.98 -22.32
CA ALA A 374 -1.73 -5.68 -21.20
C ALA A 374 -0.72 -6.37 -20.27
N ARG A 375 0.38 -6.91 -20.83
CA ARG A 375 1.46 -7.51 -20.05
C ARG A 375 2.43 -6.46 -19.50
N GLN A 376 2.64 -5.36 -20.22
CA GLN A 376 3.39 -4.22 -19.67
C GLN A 376 2.69 -3.62 -18.44
N ALA A 377 1.35 -3.69 -18.39
CA ALA A 377 0.56 -3.29 -17.24
C ALA A 377 0.92 -4.05 -15.94
N GLU A 378 1.52 -5.24 -16.07
CA GLU A 378 1.90 -6.12 -14.96
C GLU A 378 3.42 -6.05 -14.65
N ALA A 379 4.20 -5.29 -15.43
CA ALA A 379 5.66 -5.36 -15.47
C ALA A 379 6.39 -4.20 -14.77
N GLY A 380 5.68 -3.41 -13.96
CA GLY A 380 6.28 -2.34 -13.13
C GLY A 380 6.98 -2.87 -11.87
N SER A 381 7.70 -2.00 -11.16
CA SER A 381 8.13 -2.25 -9.78
C SER A 381 6.91 -2.45 -8.88
N PHE A 382 5.84 -1.69 -9.14
CA PHE A 382 4.52 -1.87 -8.58
C PHE A 382 3.45 -1.34 -9.53
N SER A 383 2.20 -1.70 -9.28
CA SER A 383 1.04 -1.21 -10.04
C SER A 383 -0.12 -0.82 -9.14
N ILE A 384 -0.99 0.04 -9.63
CA ILE A 384 -2.21 0.48 -8.96
C ILE A 384 -3.37 0.14 -9.90
N THR A 385 -4.26 -0.73 -9.46
CA THR A 385 -5.50 -0.99 -10.19
C THR A 385 -6.47 0.14 -9.85
N ILE A 386 -7.09 0.73 -10.88
CA ILE A 386 -8.04 1.83 -10.72
C ILE A 386 -9.46 1.26 -10.83
N PRO A 387 -10.25 1.23 -9.74
CA PRO A 387 -11.66 0.88 -9.83
C PRO A 387 -12.43 1.82 -10.77
N PRO A 388 -13.38 1.32 -11.57
CA PRO A 388 -14.16 2.15 -12.51
C PRO A 388 -14.83 3.36 -11.86
N GLU A 389 -15.29 3.23 -10.62
CA GLU A 389 -15.96 4.24 -9.81
C GLU A 389 -15.05 5.33 -9.24
N THR A 390 -13.72 5.18 -9.38
CA THR A 390 -12.76 6.17 -8.90
C THR A 390 -12.91 7.47 -9.70
N SER A 391 -13.10 8.59 -8.99
CA SER A 391 -13.32 9.91 -9.61
C SER A 391 -12.11 10.36 -10.46
N GLU A 392 -12.33 11.22 -11.45
CA GLU A 392 -11.22 11.78 -12.25
C GLU A 392 -10.21 12.53 -11.36
N ALA A 393 -10.67 13.20 -10.30
CA ALA A 393 -9.80 13.87 -9.34
C ALA A 393 -8.92 12.88 -8.55
N ASP A 394 -9.49 11.78 -8.04
CA ASP A 394 -8.74 10.71 -7.37
C ASP A 394 -7.74 10.06 -8.33
N ARG A 395 -8.15 9.80 -9.59
CA ARG A 395 -7.25 9.26 -10.64
C ARG A 395 -6.03 10.14 -10.82
N LEU A 396 -6.22 11.45 -10.95
CA LEU A 396 -5.10 12.38 -11.10
C LEU A 396 -4.25 12.47 -9.82
N ARG A 397 -4.85 12.43 -8.62
CA ARG A 397 -4.11 12.38 -7.35
C ARG A 397 -3.23 11.12 -7.24
N LEU A 398 -3.74 9.97 -7.68
CA LEU A 398 -2.95 8.73 -7.77
C LEU A 398 -1.79 8.86 -8.77
N LEU A 399 -1.99 9.54 -9.90
CA LEU A 399 -0.95 9.78 -10.90
C LEU A 399 0.15 10.71 -10.38
N ASP A 400 -0.22 11.80 -9.70
CA ASP A 400 0.73 12.75 -9.12
C ASP A 400 1.58 12.08 -8.02
N ALA A 401 0.94 11.26 -7.17
CA ALA A 401 1.62 10.45 -6.17
C ALA A 401 2.57 9.41 -6.81
N ALA A 402 2.13 8.74 -7.88
CA ALA A 402 2.95 7.78 -8.62
C ALA A 402 4.17 8.45 -9.26
N ALA A 403 4.02 9.65 -9.83
CA ALA A 403 5.12 10.39 -10.47
C ALA A 403 6.22 10.82 -9.48
N ARG A 404 5.87 11.06 -8.21
CA ARG A 404 6.87 11.27 -7.14
C ARG A 404 7.72 10.02 -6.89
N ARG A 405 7.17 8.83 -7.12
CA ARG A 405 7.86 7.55 -6.86
C ARG A 405 8.66 7.01 -8.04
N GLY A 406 8.35 7.36 -9.28
CA GLY A 406 9.13 6.87 -10.42
C GLY A 406 8.58 7.26 -11.78
N ILE A 407 8.98 6.49 -12.79
CA ILE A 407 8.44 6.61 -14.16
C ILE A 407 7.08 5.93 -14.20
N VAL A 408 6.08 6.61 -14.74
CA VAL A 408 4.69 6.16 -14.72
C VAL A 408 4.20 5.80 -16.13
N LEU A 409 3.67 4.59 -16.27
CA LEU A 409 2.94 4.15 -17.46
C LEU A 409 1.46 4.00 -17.14
N LEU A 410 0.62 4.35 -18.11
CA LEU A 410 -0.83 4.28 -18.01
C LEU A 410 -1.35 3.20 -18.95
N HIS A 411 -2.31 2.43 -18.48
CA HIS A 411 -2.90 1.36 -19.26
C HIS A 411 -4.43 1.39 -19.24
N PHE A 412 -5.00 1.17 -20.41
CA PHE A 412 -6.34 0.64 -20.61
C PHE A 412 -6.29 -0.39 -21.75
N PRO A 413 -7.29 -1.28 -21.90
CA PRO A 413 -7.23 -2.37 -22.87
C PRO A 413 -6.92 -1.88 -24.29
N GLY A 414 -5.81 -2.36 -24.84
CA GLY A 414 -5.34 -2.02 -26.18
C GLY A 414 -4.43 -0.80 -26.28
N HIS A 415 -4.09 -0.12 -25.18
CA HIS A 415 -3.20 1.05 -25.23
C HIS A 415 -2.32 1.21 -23.98
N THR A 416 -1.11 1.70 -24.18
CA THR A 416 -0.18 2.07 -23.12
C THR A 416 0.41 3.45 -23.40
N MET A 417 0.65 4.23 -22.35
CA MET A 417 1.02 5.64 -22.46
C MET A 417 2.05 5.99 -21.40
N ILE A 418 2.99 6.87 -21.71
CA ILE A 418 3.97 7.40 -20.76
C ILE A 418 3.39 8.66 -20.14
N TRP A 419 3.22 8.69 -18.82
CA TRP A 419 2.79 9.89 -18.10
C TRP A 419 3.92 10.90 -17.99
N LEU A 420 3.69 12.12 -18.49
CA LEU A 420 4.67 13.20 -18.39
C LEU A 420 4.48 14.03 -17.12
N GLY A 421 3.27 14.07 -16.56
CA GLY A 421 2.92 14.93 -15.44
C GLY A 421 1.84 15.93 -15.81
N ARG A 422 1.73 16.97 -14.98
CA ARG A 422 0.86 18.11 -15.23
C ARG A 422 1.64 19.33 -15.71
N THR A 423 1.04 20.08 -16.62
CA THR A 423 1.52 21.40 -17.02
C THR A 423 1.55 22.37 -15.84
N THR A 424 2.11 23.57 -16.04
CA THR A 424 2.02 24.68 -15.10
C THR A 424 0.59 25.13 -14.81
N SER A 425 -0.35 24.91 -15.75
CA SER A 425 -1.79 25.16 -15.56
C SER A 425 -2.52 24.00 -14.87
N GLY A 426 -1.82 22.90 -14.55
CA GLY A 426 -2.38 21.74 -13.85
C GLY A 426 -3.04 20.69 -14.76
N GLU A 427 -2.85 20.77 -16.07
CA GLU A 427 -3.47 19.87 -17.05
C GLU A 427 -2.62 18.62 -17.29
N PRO A 428 -3.23 17.42 -17.38
CA PRO A 428 -2.51 16.17 -17.60
C PRO A 428 -1.88 16.10 -19.00
N ARG A 429 -0.67 15.53 -19.09
CA ARG A 429 -0.01 15.23 -20.36
C ARG A 429 0.60 13.84 -20.40
N ILE A 430 0.50 13.22 -21.56
CA ILE A 430 1.07 11.91 -21.86
C ILE A 430 1.88 11.96 -23.15
N LEU A 431 2.91 11.11 -23.24
CA LEU A 431 3.62 10.79 -24.46
C LEU A 431 3.27 9.36 -24.88
N HIS A 432 2.82 9.17 -26.10
CA HIS A 432 2.43 7.84 -26.59
C HIS A 432 2.47 7.74 -28.12
N SER A 433 2.55 6.52 -28.64
CA SER A 433 2.35 6.24 -30.06
C SER A 433 0.95 5.72 -30.30
N PHE A 434 0.15 6.41 -31.11
CA PHE A 434 -1.24 6.01 -31.35
C PHE A 434 -1.74 6.36 -32.75
N ALA A 435 -2.76 5.61 -33.19
CA ALA A 435 -3.32 5.75 -34.53
C ALA A 435 -4.41 6.81 -34.60
N GLU A 436 -5.35 6.83 -33.64
CA GLU A 436 -6.60 7.57 -33.80
C GLU A 436 -7.33 7.86 -32.47
N TYR A 437 -8.27 8.82 -32.50
CA TYR A 437 -9.26 9.10 -31.45
C TYR A 437 -10.60 9.52 -32.05
N LEU A 438 -11.69 9.51 -31.26
CA LEU A 438 -12.99 10.03 -31.68
C LEU A 438 -13.21 11.45 -31.15
N GLU A 439 -13.85 12.28 -31.97
CA GLU A 439 -14.23 13.65 -31.63
C GLU A 439 -15.75 13.86 -31.82
N PRO A 440 -16.46 14.48 -30.87
CA PRO A 440 -17.88 14.75 -31.01
C PRO A 440 -18.14 15.86 -32.05
N CYS A 441 -19.21 15.71 -32.84
CA CYS A 441 -19.65 16.71 -33.80
C CYS A 441 -20.73 17.64 -33.24
N SER A 442 -20.69 18.93 -33.59
CA SER A 442 -21.67 19.93 -33.15
C SER A 442 -23.12 19.64 -33.58
N GLY A 443 -23.30 18.89 -34.67
CA GLY A 443 -24.60 18.44 -35.19
C GLY A 443 -25.05 17.05 -34.73
N GLY A 444 -24.33 16.40 -33.80
CA GLY A 444 -24.51 15.00 -33.42
C GLY A 444 -23.68 14.03 -34.26
N GLY A 445 -23.38 12.86 -33.70
CA GLY A 445 -22.42 11.90 -34.28
C GLY A 445 -20.97 12.19 -33.91
N GLU A 446 -20.04 11.41 -34.48
CA GLU A 446 -18.62 11.40 -34.09
C GLU A 446 -17.72 11.29 -35.33
N THR A 447 -16.58 11.99 -35.31
CA THR A 447 -15.54 11.90 -36.34
C THR A 447 -14.35 11.10 -35.82
N LEU A 448 -13.85 10.15 -36.61
CA LEU A 448 -12.58 9.48 -36.37
C LEU A 448 -11.39 10.36 -36.81
N ARG A 449 -10.54 10.77 -35.87
CA ARG A 449 -9.35 11.59 -36.11
C ARG A 449 -8.10 10.72 -36.26
N ARG A 450 -7.47 10.74 -37.43
CA ARG A 450 -6.24 9.99 -37.74
C ARG A 450 -4.97 10.76 -37.34
N VAL A 451 -4.12 10.17 -36.52
CA VAL A 451 -2.90 10.78 -35.97
C VAL A 451 -1.63 10.10 -36.51
N HIS A 452 -1.58 8.78 -36.39
CA HIS A 452 -0.51 7.90 -36.88
C HIS A 452 0.94 8.31 -36.54
N ARG A 453 1.19 8.76 -35.31
CA ARG A 453 2.56 9.13 -34.85
C ARG A 453 2.71 9.06 -33.33
N VAL A 454 3.95 9.08 -32.88
CA VAL A 454 4.29 9.42 -31.49
C VAL A 454 3.97 10.89 -31.25
N SER A 455 3.19 11.19 -30.22
CA SER A 455 2.77 12.55 -29.90
C SER A 455 2.55 12.74 -28.41
N ILE A 456 2.45 14.01 -28.04
CA ILE A 456 2.02 14.45 -26.71
C ILE A 456 0.55 14.83 -26.80
N THR A 457 -0.25 14.38 -25.84
CA THR A 457 -1.70 14.63 -25.77
C THR A 457 -2.15 14.88 -24.34
N ASP A 458 -3.34 15.45 -24.20
CA ASP A 458 -4.09 15.41 -22.94
C ASP A 458 -4.73 14.01 -22.70
N LEU A 459 -5.40 13.84 -21.56
CA LEU A 459 -6.21 12.64 -21.28
C LEU A 459 -7.69 12.79 -21.67
N GLU A 460 -8.06 13.90 -22.33
CA GLU A 460 -9.42 14.28 -22.68
C GLU A 460 -9.85 13.74 -24.05
N LEU A 461 -8.91 13.27 -24.88
CA LEU A 461 -9.21 12.72 -26.19
C LEU A 461 -10.27 11.60 -26.11
N GLY A 462 -11.36 11.78 -26.85
CA GLY A 462 -12.54 10.90 -26.82
C GLY A 462 -13.67 11.37 -25.92
N ARG A 463 -13.52 12.48 -25.18
CA ARG A 463 -14.59 12.99 -24.29
C ARG A 463 -15.87 13.26 -25.08
N GLY A 464 -17.00 12.82 -24.52
CA GLY A 464 -18.32 12.97 -25.13
C GLY A 464 -18.58 12.07 -26.33
N THR A 465 -17.73 11.06 -26.57
CA THR A 465 -17.89 10.09 -27.66
C THR A 465 -18.13 8.67 -27.14
N SER A 466 -18.49 7.75 -28.01
CA SER A 466 -18.71 6.34 -27.73
C SER A 466 -17.45 5.63 -27.22
N ARG A 467 -16.25 6.16 -27.51
CA ARG A 467 -14.97 5.63 -27.00
C ARG A 467 -14.57 6.23 -25.65
N ARG A 468 -15.26 7.25 -25.14
CA ARG A 468 -14.95 7.98 -23.89
C ARG A 468 -13.53 8.60 -23.87
N ALA A 469 -13.30 9.53 -22.95
CA ALA A 469 -11.98 10.12 -22.73
C ALA A 469 -10.97 9.07 -22.23
N PHE A 470 -9.68 9.29 -22.47
CA PHE A 470 -8.65 8.38 -21.96
C PHE A 470 -8.64 8.29 -20.44
N ILE A 471 -8.85 9.40 -19.72
CA ILE A 471 -8.92 9.41 -18.25
C ILE A 471 -10.02 8.49 -17.70
N GLU A 472 -11.18 8.45 -18.36
CA GLU A 472 -12.34 7.63 -17.99
C GLU A 472 -12.11 6.13 -18.20
N ARG A 473 -11.10 5.77 -19.01
CA ARG A 473 -10.80 4.39 -19.39
C ARG A 473 -9.61 3.81 -18.65
N LEU A 474 -8.84 4.62 -17.93
CA LEU A 474 -7.66 4.14 -17.21
C LEU A 474 -8.04 3.01 -16.26
N GLU A 475 -7.35 1.88 -16.38
CA GLU A 475 -7.56 0.70 -15.52
C GLU A 475 -6.35 0.45 -14.63
N ARG A 476 -5.14 0.84 -15.06
CA ARG A 476 -3.92 0.59 -14.30
C ARG A 476 -2.89 1.70 -14.46
N ILE A 477 -2.27 2.05 -13.34
CA ILE A 477 -1.05 2.86 -13.25
C ILE A 477 0.09 1.91 -12.95
N VAL A 478 1.17 1.98 -13.72
CA VAL A 478 2.36 1.14 -13.58
C VAL A 478 3.53 2.05 -13.24
N VAL A 479 4.31 1.69 -12.22
CA VAL A 479 5.44 2.52 -11.79
C VAL A 479 6.74 1.73 -11.86
N LEU A 480 7.76 2.32 -12.48
CA LEU A 480 9.14 1.87 -12.46
C LEU A 480 9.96 2.81 -11.58
N GLY A 481 10.34 2.34 -10.40
CA GLY A 481 11.03 3.12 -9.37
C GLY A 481 11.12 2.37 -8.03
N PRO A 482 11.52 3.06 -6.94
CA PRO A 482 11.49 2.51 -5.58
C PRO A 482 10.07 2.12 -5.13
N GLY A 483 9.96 1.60 -3.91
CA GLY A 483 8.67 1.22 -3.30
C GLY A 483 7.62 2.35 -3.29
N PRO A 484 6.32 2.02 -3.13
CA PRO A 484 5.20 2.93 -3.31
C PRO A 484 5.17 4.13 -2.35
N GLY A 485 5.84 4.05 -1.20
CA GLY A 485 5.80 5.09 -0.17
C GLY A 485 4.44 5.22 0.52
N PRO A 486 4.31 6.12 1.52
CA PRO A 486 3.12 6.22 2.37
C PRO A 486 1.87 6.64 1.59
N GLU A 487 2.05 7.47 0.55
CA GLU A 487 0.96 7.93 -0.30
C GLU A 487 0.32 6.84 -1.14
N LEU A 488 0.99 5.71 -1.43
CA LEU A 488 0.47 4.68 -2.33
C LEU A 488 0.41 3.28 -1.69
N SER A 489 0.92 3.10 -0.48
CA SER A 489 1.01 1.80 0.19
C SER A 489 -0.32 1.08 0.35
N GLY A 490 -1.43 1.82 0.47
CA GLY A 490 -2.79 1.25 0.61
C GLY A 490 -3.47 0.87 -0.71
N VAL A 491 -2.86 1.15 -1.86
CA VAL A 491 -3.44 0.88 -3.20
C VAL A 491 -2.48 0.21 -4.17
N ALA A 492 -1.19 0.23 -3.88
CA ALA A 492 -0.15 -0.33 -4.72
C ALA A 492 -0.01 -1.84 -4.47
N THR A 493 0.11 -2.58 -5.56
CA THR A 493 0.52 -3.99 -5.57
C THR A 493 1.96 -4.05 -6.08
N LEU A 494 2.89 -4.46 -5.21
CA LEU A 494 4.28 -4.72 -5.59
C LEU A 494 4.34 -5.88 -6.59
N ARG A 495 5.35 -5.86 -7.47
CA ARG A 495 5.67 -7.07 -8.25
C ARG A 495 6.00 -8.26 -7.33
N PRO A 496 5.87 -9.50 -7.83
CA PRO A 496 6.46 -10.65 -7.15
C PRO A 496 7.97 -10.45 -6.93
N ALA A 497 8.47 -10.97 -5.81
CA ALA A 497 9.90 -11.04 -5.57
C ALA A 497 10.52 -12.21 -6.35
N ARG A 498 11.79 -12.07 -6.73
CA ARG A 498 12.57 -13.19 -7.24
C ARG A 498 12.92 -14.11 -6.07
N PRO A 499 12.78 -15.43 -6.23
CA PRO A 499 13.16 -16.38 -5.19
C PRO A 499 14.58 -16.15 -4.68
N VAL A 500 14.72 -15.97 -3.37
CA VAL A 500 16.02 -15.83 -2.71
C VAL A 500 16.57 -17.21 -2.40
N GLU A 501 17.88 -17.37 -2.52
CA GLU A 501 18.58 -18.61 -2.18
C GLU A 501 19.38 -18.40 -0.88
N PRO A 502 19.03 -19.09 0.22
CA PRO A 502 19.75 -18.94 1.48
C PRO A 502 21.23 -19.36 1.33
N PRO A 503 22.20 -18.52 1.70
CA PRO A 503 23.63 -18.79 1.53
C PRO A 503 24.08 -20.10 2.16
N THR A 504 24.91 -20.86 1.45
CA THR A 504 25.59 -22.06 1.98
C THR A 504 26.82 -21.72 2.81
N ASP A 505 27.50 -20.62 2.48
CA ASP A 505 28.85 -20.27 2.97
C ASP A 505 28.84 -19.11 3.99
N GLY A 506 30.00 -18.69 4.49
CA GLY A 506 30.13 -17.75 5.62
C GLY A 506 29.45 -16.37 5.50
N ALA A 507 29.10 -15.90 4.30
CA ALA A 507 28.39 -14.63 4.11
C ALA A 507 26.88 -14.78 4.39
N CYS A 508 26.52 -14.73 5.67
CA CYS A 508 25.13 -14.65 6.13
C CYS A 508 25.13 -13.77 7.38
N SER A 509 24.59 -12.58 7.22
CA SER A 509 24.47 -11.60 8.30
C SER A 509 23.20 -10.81 8.09
N ASP A 510 22.66 -10.33 9.20
CA ASP A 510 21.64 -9.31 9.26
C ASP A 510 22.28 -8.02 9.80
N SER A 511 21.46 -7.03 10.13
CA SER A 511 21.92 -5.75 10.69
C SER A 511 20.96 -5.24 11.75
N VAL A 512 21.32 -4.16 12.46
CA VAL A 512 20.41 -3.47 13.38
C VAL A 512 19.21 -2.84 12.65
N HIS A 513 19.32 -2.64 11.34
CA HIS A 513 18.29 -2.01 10.51
C HIS A 513 17.30 -3.02 9.94
N THR A 514 17.79 -4.20 9.57
CA THR A 514 16.99 -5.34 9.12
C THR A 514 17.49 -6.57 9.86
N ARG A 515 16.74 -6.98 10.88
CA ARG A 515 17.14 -7.98 11.87
C ARG A 515 16.23 -9.20 11.80
N ILE A 516 16.78 -10.39 12.00
CA ILE A 516 16.02 -11.63 12.11
C ILE A 516 16.02 -12.08 13.57
N PHE A 517 14.84 -12.38 14.09
CA PHE A 517 14.62 -12.90 15.42
C PHE A 517 13.96 -14.28 15.36
N GLN A 518 14.20 -15.09 16.39
CA GLN A 518 13.59 -16.40 16.56
C GLN A 518 12.79 -16.50 17.87
N SER A 519 11.72 -17.30 17.84
CA SER A 519 10.97 -17.71 19.02
C SER A 519 10.59 -19.19 18.92
N PRO A 520 10.77 -20.01 19.97
CA PRO A 520 11.26 -19.65 21.30
C PRO A 520 12.77 -19.32 21.32
N ALA A 521 13.24 -18.71 22.40
CA ALA A 521 14.65 -18.32 22.58
C ALA A 521 15.63 -19.50 22.42
N MET A 522 15.19 -20.69 22.82
CA MET A 522 15.92 -21.95 22.68
C MET A 522 15.09 -22.93 21.84
N PRO A 523 15.25 -22.91 20.51
CA PRO A 523 14.41 -23.69 19.63
C PRO A 523 14.74 -25.19 19.70
N HIS A 524 13.69 -26.01 19.65
CA HIS A 524 13.80 -27.47 19.65
C HIS A 524 12.66 -28.11 18.85
N SER A 525 12.86 -29.34 18.37
CA SER A 525 11.89 -30.01 17.50
C SER A 525 10.52 -30.32 18.13
N GLY A 526 10.43 -30.30 19.47
CA GLY A 526 9.17 -30.49 20.20
C GLY A 526 8.24 -29.27 20.28
N ALA A 527 8.61 -28.12 19.72
CA ALA A 527 7.79 -26.90 19.71
C ALA A 527 7.92 -26.18 18.37
N PRO A 528 6.90 -25.41 17.93
CA PRO A 528 7.01 -24.64 16.71
C PRO A 528 8.10 -23.57 16.79
N LEU A 529 8.74 -23.28 15.66
CA LEU A 529 9.76 -22.25 15.52
C LEU A 529 9.21 -21.10 14.69
N ARG A 530 9.18 -19.90 15.27
CA ARG A 530 8.82 -18.66 14.57
C ARG A 530 10.08 -17.87 14.22
N PHE A 531 10.12 -17.36 13.00
CA PHE A 531 11.04 -16.32 12.59
C PHE A 531 10.29 -15.01 12.44
N VAL A 532 10.83 -13.93 12.99
CA VAL A 532 10.29 -12.57 12.87
C VAL A 532 11.39 -11.69 12.29
N ILE A 533 11.11 -11.04 11.17
CA ILE A 533 12.02 -10.11 10.51
C ILE A 533 11.43 -8.72 10.65
N THR A 534 12.20 -7.80 11.18
CA THR A 534 11.82 -6.38 11.22
C THR A 534 12.82 -5.56 10.41
N SER A 535 12.32 -4.56 9.70
CA SER A 535 13.13 -3.59 8.97
C SER A 535 12.68 -2.16 9.24
N GLY A 536 13.65 -1.29 9.50
CA GLY A 536 13.44 0.16 9.54
C GLY A 536 13.35 0.81 8.15
N GLU A 537 13.50 0.03 7.07
CA GLU A 537 13.45 0.50 5.67
C GLU A 537 12.45 -0.33 4.84
N ASP A 538 11.87 0.29 3.81
CA ASP A 538 11.01 -0.42 2.86
C ASP A 538 11.89 -1.26 1.92
N LEU A 539 11.94 -2.57 2.17
CA LEU A 539 12.73 -3.51 1.36
C LEU A 539 12.16 -3.73 -0.05
N GLY A 540 10.97 -3.20 -0.34
CA GLY A 540 10.25 -3.40 -1.59
C GLY A 540 9.71 -4.83 -1.71
N ALA A 541 9.82 -5.40 -2.92
CA ALA A 541 9.49 -6.80 -3.14
C ALA A 541 10.57 -7.69 -2.48
N VAL A 542 10.14 -8.64 -1.65
CA VAL A 542 11.04 -9.61 -0.99
C VAL A 542 10.43 -11.01 -0.97
N ASP A 543 11.29 -12.01 -1.20
CA ASP A 543 11.05 -13.43 -0.97
C ASP A 543 11.64 -13.84 0.37
N PHE A 544 11.08 -14.90 0.93
CA PHE A 544 11.55 -15.52 2.15
C PHE A 544 11.90 -16.99 1.87
N ALA A 545 13.11 -17.40 2.22
CA ALA A 545 13.53 -18.79 2.07
C ALA A 545 14.29 -19.30 3.29
N LEU A 546 14.08 -20.58 3.57
CA LEU A 546 14.78 -21.34 4.60
C LEU A 546 15.62 -22.43 3.95
N ARG A 547 16.79 -22.72 4.49
CA ARG A 547 17.54 -23.94 4.24
C ARG A 547 17.42 -24.82 5.47
N ASP A 548 16.79 -25.98 5.32
CA ASP A 548 16.61 -26.95 6.40
C ASP A 548 17.94 -27.70 6.70
N PRO A 549 18.01 -28.49 7.80
CA PRO A 549 19.22 -29.22 8.17
C PRO A 549 19.68 -30.26 7.14
N SER A 550 18.80 -30.70 6.24
CA SER A 550 19.15 -31.61 5.13
C SER A 550 19.80 -30.87 3.95
N GLY A 551 19.83 -29.53 3.99
CA GLY A 551 20.34 -28.68 2.93
C GLY A 551 19.28 -28.29 1.89
N ARG A 552 18.02 -28.73 2.04
CA ARG A 552 16.92 -28.41 1.13
C ARG A 552 16.41 -27.00 1.40
N VAL A 553 16.08 -26.29 0.32
CA VAL A 553 15.45 -24.96 0.40
C VAL A 553 13.95 -25.11 0.52
N VAL A 554 13.37 -24.55 1.57
CA VAL A 554 11.96 -24.55 1.92
C VAL A 554 11.44 -23.12 1.82
N ARG A 555 10.33 -22.94 1.10
CA ARG A 555 9.60 -21.68 1.00
C ARG A 555 8.26 -21.84 1.70
N PRO A 556 8.04 -21.19 2.85
CA PRO A 556 6.79 -21.31 3.57
C PRO A 556 5.63 -20.70 2.79
N GLU A 557 4.46 -21.32 2.86
CA GLU A 557 3.26 -20.81 2.18
C GLU A 557 2.62 -19.62 2.92
N ASN A 558 2.77 -19.55 4.25
CA ASN A 558 2.09 -18.59 5.12
C ASN A 558 3.09 -17.60 5.73
N VAL A 559 3.69 -16.75 4.90
CA VAL A 559 4.48 -15.61 5.39
C VAL A 559 3.51 -14.47 5.71
N HIS A 560 3.41 -14.13 6.99
CA HIS A 560 2.60 -13.01 7.46
C HIS A 560 3.36 -11.71 7.28
N ARG A 561 2.66 -10.65 6.90
CA ARG A 561 3.22 -9.30 6.72
C ARG A 561 2.39 -8.31 7.53
N LEU A 562 3.07 -7.49 8.33
CA LEU A 562 2.46 -6.36 9.02
C LEU A 562 2.65 -5.07 8.21
N GLY A 563 2.06 -3.97 8.68
CA GLY A 563 2.30 -2.65 8.14
C GLY A 563 3.76 -2.22 8.29
N GLY A 564 4.04 -0.96 7.95
CA GLY A 564 5.34 -0.36 8.18
C GLY A 564 5.29 1.17 8.09
N PRO A 565 6.30 1.87 8.64
CA PRO A 565 7.40 1.35 9.46
C PRO A 565 6.97 0.88 10.87
N PRO A 566 7.72 -0.05 11.51
CA PRO A 566 8.75 -0.87 10.86
C PRO A 566 8.09 -1.93 9.96
N TRP A 567 8.68 -2.21 8.80
CA TRP A 567 8.20 -3.27 7.92
C TRP A 567 8.52 -4.62 8.55
N THR A 568 7.50 -5.45 8.76
CA THR A 568 7.66 -6.72 9.47
C THR A 568 7.11 -7.89 8.67
N TRP A 569 7.85 -8.99 8.68
CA TRP A 569 7.45 -10.29 8.17
C TRP A 569 7.62 -11.32 9.27
N TRP A 570 6.74 -12.30 9.35
CA TRP A 570 6.97 -13.44 10.25
C TRP A 570 6.38 -14.72 9.68
N VAL A 571 6.97 -15.84 10.10
CA VAL A 571 6.51 -17.16 9.71
C VAL A 571 6.72 -18.16 10.84
N GLU A 572 5.84 -19.14 10.93
CA GLU A 572 5.94 -20.25 11.87
C GLU A 572 6.18 -21.57 11.15
N ILE A 573 7.13 -22.34 11.67
CA ILE A 573 7.42 -23.72 11.29
C ILE A 573 6.84 -24.61 12.40
N PRO A 574 5.69 -25.27 12.20
CA PRO A 574 4.99 -25.99 13.26
C PRO A 574 5.80 -27.12 13.91
N GLN A 575 6.63 -27.80 13.12
CA GLN A 575 7.44 -28.95 13.55
C GLN A 575 8.84 -28.85 12.94
N PRO A 576 9.75 -28.06 13.54
CA PRO A 576 11.08 -27.87 12.99
C PRO A 576 11.95 -29.12 13.20
N GLU A 577 12.67 -29.54 12.17
CA GLU A 577 13.70 -30.58 12.29
C GLU A 577 14.89 -30.10 13.13
N ALA A 578 15.47 -31.01 13.93
CA ALA A 578 16.66 -30.71 14.69
C ALA A 578 17.88 -30.55 13.78
N GLY A 579 18.68 -29.50 14.01
CA GLY A 579 19.86 -29.18 13.22
C GLY A 579 19.95 -27.69 12.90
N ARG A 580 20.83 -27.35 11.95
CA ARG A 580 21.07 -25.96 11.54
C ARG A 580 20.11 -25.55 10.44
N TRP A 581 19.39 -24.46 10.68
CA TRP A 581 18.58 -23.76 9.71
C TRP A 581 19.28 -22.48 9.28
N THR A 582 19.23 -22.15 7.98
CA THR A 582 19.62 -20.81 7.48
C THR A 582 18.37 -20.12 6.95
N ILE A 583 18.13 -18.90 7.39
CA ILE A 583 17.01 -18.07 6.96
C ILE A 583 17.56 -16.90 6.15
N ALA A 584 16.90 -16.58 5.04
CA ALA A 584 17.22 -15.40 4.23
C ALA A 584 15.95 -14.70 3.76
N ILE A 585 16.01 -13.37 3.72
CA ILE A 585 15.01 -12.50 3.11
C ILE A 585 15.72 -11.59 2.11
N GLY A 586 15.12 -11.42 0.93
CA GLY A 586 15.76 -10.65 -0.14
C GLY A 586 15.01 -10.76 -1.46
N ASP A 587 15.63 -10.30 -2.54
CA ASP A 587 15.07 -10.33 -3.88
C ASP A 587 16.11 -10.88 -4.85
N GLY A 588 16.05 -12.18 -5.12
CA GLY A 588 17.04 -12.89 -5.92
C GLY A 588 18.42 -12.96 -5.26
N SER A 589 19.42 -12.35 -5.91
CA SER A 589 20.80 -12.28 -5.42
C SER A 589 20.99 -11.22 -4.33
N ARG A 590 20.06 -10.26 -4.22
CA ARG A 590 20.09 -9.21 -3.20
C ARG A 590 19.51 -9.75 -1.90
N ILE A 591 20.39 -10.17 -0.99
CA ILE A 591 19.99 -10.62 0.36
C ILE A 591 19.94 -9.41 1.28
N ALA A 592 18.75 -9.09 1.78
CA ALA A 592 18.54 -7.98 2.71
C ALA A 592 18.96 -8.35 4.15
N ALA A 593 18.65 -9.58 4.58
CA ALA A 593 19.14 -10.14 5.84
C ALA A 593 19.22 -11.66 5.78
N CYS A 594 20.14 -12.22 6.56
CA CYS A 594 20.32 -13.65 6.70
C CYS A 594 20.78 -14.01 8.11
N ASP A 595 20.26 -15.09 8.67
CA ASP A 595 20.69 -15.61 9.97
C ASP A 595 20.72 -17.16 10.00
N ARG A 596 21.37 -17.73 11.02
CA ARG A 596 21.49 -19.17 11.24
C ARG A 596 21.05 -19.57 12.63
N VAL A 597 20.02 -20.40 12.69
CA VAL A 597 19.44 -20.88 13.95
C VAL A 597 19.68 -22.38 14.09
N THR A 598 20.10 -22.81 15.28
CA THR A 598 20.29 -24.24 15.59
C THR A 598 19.13 -24.75 16.43
N VAL A 599 18.38 -25.73 15.92
CA VAL A 599 17.24 -26.37 16.59
C VAL A 599 17.72 -27.63 17.30
N ALA A 600 17.49 -27.74 18.61
CA ALA A 600 17.84 -28.93 19.38
C ALA A 600 16.84 -30.09 19.19
N ARG A 601 17.22 -31.30 19.58
CA ARG A 601 16.35 -32.51 19.46
C ARG A 601 15.18 -32.54 20.43
N ASN A 602 15.28 -31.83 21.54
CA ASN A 602 14.26 -31.77 22.58
C ASN A 602 14.57 -30.59 23.52
N ALA A 603 13.62 -30.25 24.40
CA ALA A 603 13.76 -29.16 25.35
C ALA A 603 14.95 -29.32 26.32
N ARG A 604 15.31 -30.55 26.71
CA ARG A 604 16.45 -30.80 27.60
C ARG A 604 17.77 -30.51 26.87
N ASP A 605 17.94 -31.02 25.66
CA ASP A 605 19.13 -30.76 24.83
C ASP A 605 19.27 -29.25 24.56
N ALA A 606 18.17 -28.55 24.28
CA ALA A 606 18.14 -27.09 24.11
C ALA A 606 18.66 -26.35 25.35
N SER A 607 18.17 -26.72 26.54
CA SER A 607 18.58 -26.12 27.82
C SER A 607 20.03 -26.43 28.24
N GLN A 608 20.66 -27.44 27.64
CA GLN A 608 22.06 -27.81 27.91
C GLN A 608 23.03 -27.18 26.91
N ALA A 609 22.61 -27.02 25.65
CA ALA A 609 23.43 -26.45 24.57
C ALA A 609 23.66 -24.94 24.73
N VAL A 610 22.70 -24.25 25.35
CA VAL A 610 22.80 -22.85 25.75
C VAL A 610 22.54 -22.83 27.25
N PRO A 611 23.46 -22.33 28.09
CA PRO A 611 23.11 -22.07 29.48
C PRO A 611 21.86 -21.20 29.46
N LEU A 612 20.77 -21.70 30.05
CA LEU A 612 19.58 -20.90 30.29
C LEU A 612 20.04 -19.50 30.73
N PRO A 613 19.45 -18.40 30.23
CA PRO A 613 19.74 -17.09 30.81
C PRO A 613 19.59 -17.24 32.32
N VAL A 614 20.68 -17.11 33.08
CA VAL A 614 20.67 -17.31 34.54
C VAL A 614 19.47 -16.53 35.11
N GLY A 615 18.43 -17.24 35.55
CA GLY A 615 17.09 -16.69 35.83
C GLY A 615 15.92 -17.49 35.23
N ALA A 616 15.96 -17.88 33.95
CA ALA A 616 14.88 -18.59 33.25
C ALA A 616 14.80 -20.10 33.55
N GLU A 617 15.53 -20.58 34.55
CA GLU A 617 15.56 -22.01 34.90
C GLU A 617 14.27 -22.41 35.62
N ARG A 618 13.83 -23.68 35.48
CA ARG A 618 12.87 -24.31 36.42
C ARG A 618 13.54 -24.57 37.77
N ARG A 619 14.24 -23.56 38.30
CA ARG A 619 14.97 -23.60 39.55
C ARG A 619 14.42 -22.51 40.44
N ALA A 620 14.30 -22.82 41.72
CA ALA A 620 13.96 -21.82 42.73
C ALA A 620 15.05 -20.73 42.78
N MET A 621 14.66 -19.49 42.45
CA MET A 621 15.44 -18.28 42.60
C MET A 621 15.53 -17.89 44.09
N ARG A 622 16.68 -17.34 44.49
CA ARG A 622 16.89 -16.84 45.87
C ARG A 622 16.30 -15.45 46.04
N HIS A 623 15.97 -15.08 47.29
CA HIS A 623 15.32 -13.79 47.58
C HIS A 623 16.20 -12.56 47.26
N ASP A 624 17.51 -12.74 47.16
CA ASP A 624 18.48 -11.69 46.84
C ASP A 624 18.76 -11.56 45.33
N GLU A 625 18.17 -12.41 44.49
CA GLU A 625 18.33 -12.34 43.03
C GLU A 625 17.45 -11.25 42.42
N ALA A 626 17.92 -10.70 41.29
CA ALA A 626 17.17 -9.73 40.49
C ALA A 626 15.93 -10.38 39.86
N ILE A 627 14.88 -9.60 39.60
CA ILE A 627 13.71 -10.05 38.82
C ILE A 627 14.16 -10.62 37.46
N TRP A 628 14.99 -9.87 36.73
CA TRP A 628 15.82 -10.41 35.66
C TRP A 628 17.04 -9.52 35.40
N ILE A 629 18.10 -10.14 34.91
CA ILE A 629 19.33 -9.44 34.51
C ILE A 629 19.26 -9.14 33.01
N PRO A 630 19.36 -7.86 32.60
CA PRO A 630 19.35 -7.52 31.18
C PRO A 630 20.52 -8.14 30.40
N ARG A 631 20.23 -8.59 29.18
CA ARG A 631 21.17 -9.23 28.24
C ARG A 631 21.21 -8.53 26.90
N TRP A 632 20.09 -7.96 26.48
CA TRP A 632 19.95 -7.16 25.27
C TRP A 632 19.92 -5.67 25.61
N THR A 633 20.04 -4.83 24.59
CA THR A 633 19.98 -3.36 24.66
C THR A 633 18.80 -2.85 23.84
N TRP A 634 18.24 -1.71 24.24
CA TRP A 634 17.27 -0.99 23.41
C TRP A 634 18.01 -0.27 22.28
N GLU A 635 17.84 -0.81 21.07
CA GLU A 635 18.40 -0.35 19.79
C GLU A 635 17.29 -0.38 18.73
N ALA A 636 17.58 0.04 17.50
CA ALA A 636 16.55 0.09 16.46
C ALA A 636 15.90 -1.27 16.18
N ASP A 637 16.65 -2.37 16.22
CA ASP A 637 16.12 -3.71 15.98
C ASP A 637 15.10 -4.15 17.04
N THR A 638 15.39 -3.91 18.31
CA THR A 638 14.54 -4.26 19.46
C THR A 638 13.37 -3.31 19.63
N GLU A 639 13.52 -2.01 19.31
CA GLU A 639 12.38 -1.08 19.20
C GLU A 639 11.45 -1.47 18.04
N ASN A 640 12.01 -1.85 16.89
CA ASN A 640 11.22 -2.32 15.75
C ASN A 640 10.49 -3.63 16.09
N LEU A 641 11.14 -4.56 16.81
CA LEU A 641 10.48 -5.78 17.28
C LEU A 641 9.39 -5.50 18.31
N TYR A 642 9.57 -4.51 19.19
CA TYR A 642 8.52 -4.09 20.11
C TYR A 642 7.30 -3.54 19.36
N ALA A 643 7.53 -2.70 18.36
CA ALA A 643 6.46 -2.20 17.50
C ALA A 643 5.74 -3.33 16.76
N ALA A 644 6.49 -4.25 16.14
CA ALA A 644 5.94 -5.44 15.50
C ALA A 644 5.09 -6.31 16.45
N PHE A 645 5.58 -6.49 17.69
CA PHE A 645 4.85 -7.23 18.72
C PHE A 645 3.51 -6.56 19.06
N VAL A 646 3.50 -5.25 19.29
CA VAL A 646 2.27 -4.52 19.59
C VAL A 646 1.30 -4.57 18.40
N GLU A 647 1.80 -4.39 17.17
CA GLU A 647 0.97 -4.43 15.97
C GLU A 647 0.33 -5.81 15.75
N GLN A 648 1.11 -6.89 15.80
CA GLN A 648 0.59 -8.25 15.67
C GLN A 648 -0.39 -8.58 16.82
N LEU A 649 -0.13 -8.11 18.05
CA LEU A 649 -1.00 -8.39 19.20
C LEU A 649 -2.42 -7.84 18.98
N PHE A 650 -2.57 -6.75 18.22
CA PHE A 650 -3.86 -6.12 17.91
C PHE A 650 -4.30 -6.30 16.45
N ALA A 651 -3.64 -7.17 15.68
CA ALA A 651 -3.89 -7.40 14.25
C ALA A 651 -5.16 -8.23 13.96
N TYR A 652 -6.31 -7.76 14.45
CA TYR A 652 -7.61 -8.40 14.23
C TYR A 652 -8.41 -7.69 13.13
N PRO A 653 -9.23 -8.45 12.35
CA PRO A 653 -10.00 -7.90 11.24
C PRO A 653 -11.20 -7.03 11.67
N ASP A 654 -11.68 -7.15 12.92
CA ASP A 654 -12.91 -6.50 13.41
C ASP A 654 -12.62 -5.32 14.33
N ASP A 655 -12.82 -4.09 13.84
CA ASP A 655 -12.47 -2.83 14.51
C ASP A 655 -13.13 -2.64 15.89
N ASP A 656 -14.32 -3.20 16.10
CA ASP A 656 -15.08 -3.05 17.35
C ASP A 656 -14.78 -4.12 18.40
N ARG A 657 -13.85 -5.02 18.11
CA ARG A 657 -13.48 -6.09 19.03
C ARG A 657 -12.91 -5.53 20.34
N THR A 658 -13.41 -6.07 21.45
CA THR A 658 -12.89 -5.85 22.80
C THR A 658 -12.45 -7.18 23.42
N TRP A 659 -11.55 -7.10 24.40
CA TRP A 659 -11.05 -8.25 25.16
C TRP A 659 -11.27 -8.01 26.64
N ARG A 660 -11.55 -9.06 27.40
CA ARG A 660 -11.87 -8.94 28.83
C ARG A 660 -10.67 -8.52 29.67
N SER A 661 -9.46 -8.80 29.18
CA SER A 661 -8.20 -8.43 29.83
C SER A 661 -7.03 -8.51 28.86
N LEU A 662 -5.90 -7.93 29.23
CA LEU A 662 -4.64 -8.12 28.51
C LEU A 662 -4.21 -9.59 28.48
N THR A 663 -4.54 -10.37 29.52
CA THR A 663 -4.26 -11.81 29.58
C THR A 663 -4.87 -12.59 28.42
N GLU A 664 -6.07 -12.21 27.99
CA GLU A 664 -6.76 -12.85 26.86
C GLU A 664 -5.95 -12.66 25.56
N LEU A 665 -5.48 -11.44 25.32
CA LEU A 665 -4.63 -11.10 24.17
C LEU A 665 -3.30 -11.86 24.20
N LEU A 666 -2.61 -11.86 25.34
CA LEU A 666 -1.30 -12.52 25.45
C LEU A 666 -1.39 -14.04 25.30
N ARG A 667 -2.53 -14.66 25.61
CA ARG A 667 -2.75 -16.10 25.44
C ARG A 667 -3.10 -16.51 24.01
N ASP A 668 -3.39 -15.55 23.13
CA ASP A 668 -3.59 -15.83 21.71
C ASP A 668 -2.23 -16.10 21.04
N ARG A 669 -1.97 -17.37 20.72
CA ARG A 669 -0.72 -17.83 20.10
C ARG A 669 -0.46 -17.19 18.72
N GLU A 670 -1.51 -16.92 17.95
CA GLU A 670 -1.41 -16.36 16.61
C GLU A 670 -1.03 -14.87 16.67
N HIS A 671 -1.52 -14.14 17.67
CA HIS A 671 -1.30 -12.70 17.81
C HIS A 671 -0.13 -12.34 18.75
N ASN A 672 0.32 -13.24 19.61
CA ASN A 672 1.50 -13.03 20.45
C ASN A 672 2.77 -13.55 19.77
N LEU A 673 3.57 -12.66 19.16
CA LEU A 673 4.84 -13.01 18.51
C LEU A 673 5.82 -13.76 19.43
N LEU A 674 5.75 -13.53 20.74
CA LEU A 674 6.62 -14.09 21.77
C LEU A 674 5.90 -15.10 22.68
N PHE A 675 4.85 -15.76 22.16
CA PHE A 675 4.13 -16.82 22.86
C PHE A 675 5.08 -17.96 23.22
N ASP A 676 5.12 -18.34 24.51
CA ASP A 676 6.00 -19.37 25.09
C ASP A 676 7.49 -19.19 24.72
N HIS A 677 7.93 -17.94 24.52
CA HIS A 677 9.30 -17.64 24.11
C HIS A 677 10.36 -18.16 25.08
N LEU A 678 10.05 -18.23 26.39
CA LEU A 678 10.96 -18.75 27.42
C LEU A 678 10.84 -20.27 27.60
N GLY A 679 9.80 -20.90 27.04
CA GLY A 679 9.53 -22.34 27.18
C GLY A 679 9.05 -22.74 28.58
N LEU A 680 8.43 -21.82 29.32
CA LEU A 680 7.97 -22.01 30.71
C LEU A 680 6.45 -22.16 30.81
N GLY A 681 5.72 -22.09 29.70
CA GLY A 681 4.26 -22.01 29.71
C GLY A 681 3.76 -20.72 30.37
N GLU A 682 4.54 -19.65 30.24
CA GLU A 682 4.39 -18.43 31.03
C GLU A 682 3.05 -17.71 30.84
N GLU A 683 2.49 -17.68 29.63
CA GLU A 683 1.18 -17.04 29.35
C GLU A 683 0.04 -17.64 30.18
N ALA A 684 0.12 -18.93 30.50
CA ALA A 684 -0.89 -19.62 31.32
C ALA A 684 -0.79 -19.26 32.81
N ARG A 685 0.36 -18.71 33.24
CA ARG A 685 0.69 -18.46 34.65
C ARG A 685 0.59 -16.99 35.05
N ILE A 686 0.49 -16.09 34.08
CA ILE A 686 0.30 -14.65 34.32
C ILE A 686 -1.17 -14.26 34.22
N GLU A 687 -1.56 -13.26 35.01
CA GLU A 687 -2.87 -12.61 34.96
C GLU A 687 -2.65 -11.08 35.04
N LEU A 688 -2.81 -10.43 33.89
CA LEU A 688 -2.62 -9.00 33.69
C LEU A 688 -3.96 -8.34 33.38
N GLN A 689 -4.38 -7.44 34.27
CA GLN A 689 -5.59 -6.62 34.17
C GLN A 689 -5.22 -5.14 34.37
N PRO A 690 -4.62 -4.51 33.33
CA PRO A 690 -4.24 -3.11 33.40
C PRO A 690 -5.45 -2.18 33.28
N ASP A 691 -5.37 -0.99 33.87
CA ASP A 691 -6.15 0.18 33.43
C ASP A 691 -5.44 0.91 32.26
N CYS A 692 -5.99 2.04 31.79
CA CYS A 692 -5.41 2.80 30.68
C CYS A 692 -3.95 3.25 30.93
N ALA A 693 -3.58 3.54 32.19
CA ALA A 693 -2.24 3.97 32.56
C ALA A 693 -1.27 2.79 32.69
N ASP A 694 -1.75 1.65 33.18
CA ASP A 694 -0.97 0.43 33.33
C ASP A 694 -0.65 -0.23 31.98
N LEU A 695 -1.57 -0.19 31.01
CA LEU A 695 -1.47 -0.90 29.73
C LEU A 695 -0.12 -0.69 29.00
N PRO A 696 0.33 0.55 28.72
CA PRO A 696 1.62 0.76 28.08
C PRO A 696 2.78 0.15 28.86
N TYR A 697 2.79 0.30 30.19
CA TYR A 697 3.84 -0.22 31.06
C TYR A 697 3.84 -1.75 31.09
N PHE A 698 2.66 -2.39 31.13
CA PHE A 698 2.52 -3.84 31.15
C PHE A 698 3.01 -4.46 29.84
N LEU A 699 2.64 -3.87 28.69
CA LEU A 699 3.13 -4.31 27.38
C LEU A 699 4.65 -4.21 27.28
N ARG A 700 5.23 -3.06 27.65
CA ARG A 700 6.68 -2.83 27.61
C ARG A 700 7.44 -3.73 28.58
N ALA A 701 6.94 -3.92 29.81
CA ALA A 701 7.54 -4.79 30.81
C ALA A 701 7.49 -6.27 30.39
N TYR A 702 6.34 -6.74 29.89
CA TYR A 702 6.19 -8.10 29.37
C TYR A 702 7.17 -8.37 28.24
N PHE A 703 7.23 -7.48 27.25
CA PHE A 703 8.17 -7.62 26.12
C PHE A 703 9.63 -7.59 26.59
N ALA A 704 9.98 -6.65 27.48
CA ALA A 704 11.33 -6.52 28.01
C ALA A 704 11.75 -7.76 28.82
N TRP A 705 10.85 -8.35 29.59
CA TRP A 705 11.09 -9.59 30.32
C TRP A 705 11.35 -10.75 29.37
N LYS A 706 10.52 -10.92 28.32
CA LYS A 706 10.69 -11.98 27.32
C LYS A 706 12.06 -11.94 26.64
N LEU A 707 12.53 -10.75 26.24
CA LEU A 707 13.82 -10.58 25.56
C LEU A 707 15.00 -10.29 26.49
N ARG A 708 14.76 -10.19 27.81
CA ARG A 708 15.75 -9.75 28.81
C ARG A 708 16.36 -8.39 28.46
N LEU A 709 15.52 -7.43 28.08
CA LEU A 709 15.88 -6.03 27.89
C LEU A 709 15.90 -5.29 29.24
N PRO A 710 16.67 -4.19 29.36
CA PRO A 710 16.62 -3.33 30.53
C PRO A 710 15.24 -2.68 30.62
N PHE A 711 14.65 -2.73 31.81
CA PHE A 711 13.37 -2.07 32.09
C PHE A 711 13.47 -1.35 33.43
N ALA A 712 12.89 -0.15 33.47
CA ALA A 712 12.73 0.63 34.68
C ALA A 712 11.48 1.51 34.54
N PHE A 713 10.89 1.88 35.67
CA PHE A 713 9.81 2.86 35.72
C PHE A 713 10.03 3.79 36.91
N ARG A 714 9.48 4.99 36.85
CA ARG A 714 9.58 5.97 37.94
C ARG A 714 8.23 6.14 38.63
N ARG A 715 8.29 6.38 39.94
CA ARG A 715 7.11 6.81 40.71
C ARG A 715 6.98 8.32 40.60
N CYS A 716 5.85 8.78 40.11
CA CYS A 716 5.61 10.18 39.82
C CYS A 716 4.57 10.78 40.77
N SER A 717 4.65 12.10 40.99
CA SER A 717 3.58 12.86 41.63
C SER A 717 2.39 13.00 40.68
N ARG A 718 1.21 13.38 41.20
CA ARG A 718 -0.01 13.56 40.38
C ARG A 718 -0.03 14.88 39.60
N GLY A 719 0.91 15.79 39.83
CA GLY A 719 0.86 17.19 39.37
C GLY A 719 -0.16 18.03 40.15
N ARG A 720 -0.13 19.35 39.96
CA ARG A 720 -1.11 20.35 40.46
C ARG A 720 -1.16 21.51 39.47
N ALA A 721 -2.20 22.34 39.50
CA ALA A 721 -2.28 23.55 38.69
C ALA A 721 -0.98 24.40 38.74
N GLY A 722 -0.42 24.69 37.57
CA GLY A 722 0.84 25.39 37.34
C GLY A 722 2.11 24.56 37.61
N GLN A 723 1.97 23.29 37.99
CA GLN A 723 3.09 22.42 38.34
C GLN A 723 2.88 20.98 37.79
N PRO A 724 3.57 20.62 36.70
CA PRO A 724 3.36 19.32 36.06
C PRO A 724 3.88 18.16 36.92
N PRO A 725 3.45 16.92 36.65
CA PRO A 725 3.97 15.72 37.32
C PRO A 725 5.49 15.65 37.29
N SER A 726 6.08 15.36 38.44
CA SER A 726 7.52 15.14 38.64
C SER A 726 7.78 13.73 39.15
N CYS A 727 8.89 13.12 38.73
CA CYS A 727 9.18 11.73 39.05
C CYS A 727 10.45 11.57 39.89
N GLY A 728 10.46 10.53 40.73
CA GLY A 728 11.61 10.16 41.55
C GLY A 728 12.61 9.26 40.83
N GLU A 729 13.46 8.60 41.61
CA GLU A 729 14.42 7.60 41.12
C GLU A 729 13.73 6.40 40.46
N PRO A 730 14.36 5.80 39.44
CA PRO A 730 13.80 4.66 38.73
C PRO A 730 13.84 3.39 39.59
N VAL A 731 12.73 2.65 39.59
CA VAL A 731 12.64 1.27 40.08
C VAL A 731 13.04 0.35 38.92
N THR A 732 14.08 -0.46 39.12
CA THR A 732 14.65 -1.31 38.07
C THR A 732 14.38 -2.79 38.34
N THR A 733 14.62 -3.62 37.31
CA THR A 733 14.45 -5.07 37.39
C THR A 733 15.52 -5.78 38.23
N LEU A 734 16.52 -5.05 38.73
CA LEU A 734 17.51 -5.58 39.66
C LEU A 734 17.03 -5.64 41.11
N MET A 735 15.82 -5.16 41.38
CA MET A 735 15.26 -5.23 42.72
C MET A 735 15.06 -6.69 43.17
N PRO A 736 15.18 -6.98 44.48
CA PRO A 736 14.98 -8.32 45.03
C PRO A 736 13.50 -8.76 44.96
N HIS A 737 13.26 -10.06 45.10
CA HIS A 737 11.93 -10.66 45.07
C HIS A 737 11.75 -11.73 46.15
N PRO A 738 10.53 -12.15 46.49
CA PRO A 738 10.28 -13.07 47.62
C PRO A 738 10.58 -14.56 47.31
N GLY A 739 11.41 -14.87 46.31
CA GLY A 739 11.65 -16.25 45.82
C GLY A 739 10.61 -16.71 44.79
N GLY A 740 10.69 -17.98 44.38
CA GLY A 740 9.87 -18.57 43.31
C GLY A 740 10.70 -18.92 42.07
N ASP A 741 10.08 -19.06 40.91
CA ASP A 741 10.78 -19.11 39.62
C ASP A 741 10.67 -17.78 38.85
N ASP A 742 11.21 -17.76 37.63
CA ASP A 742 11.25 -16.58 36.77
C ASP A 742 9.88 -15.92 36.52
N VAL A 743 8.84 -16.74 36.35
CA VAL A 743 7.48 -16.24 36.09
C VAL A 743 6.90 -15.65 37.37
N ASP A 744 7.17 -16.26 38.51
CA ASP A 744 6.73 -15.73 39.81
C ASP A 744 7.42 -14.40 40.14
N ALA A 745 8.71 -14.26 39.81
CA ALA A 745 9.45 -13.01 39.95
C ALA A 745 8.87 -11.89 39.07
N PHE A 746 8.59 -12.18 37.79
CA PHE A 746 7.94 -11.21 36.89
C PHE A 746 6.56 -10.79 37.41
N ARG A 747 5.74 -11.74 37.86
CA ARG A 747 4.42 -11.42 38.46
C ARG A 747 4.54 -10.53 39.68
N PHE A 748 5.48 -10.84 40.58
CA PHE A 748 5.76 -10.00 41.74
C PHE A 748 6.13 -8.57 41.32
N PHE A 749 6.99 -8.42 40.31
CA PHE A 749 7.38 -7.11 39.80
C PHE A 749 6.16 -6.33 39.26
N VAL A 750 5.36 -6.94 38.39
CA VAL A 750 4.21 -6.27 37.78
C VAL A 750 3.11 -5.96 38.80
N GLU A 751 2.68 -6.96 39.57
CA GLU A 751 1.52 -6.84 40.47
C GLU A 751 1.83 -6.02 41.74
N ARG A 752 3.05 -6.11 42.29
CA ARG A 752 3.40 -5.51 43.59
C ARG A 752 4.25 -4.25 43.50
N ASN A 753 4.84 -3.95 42.35
CA ASN A 753 5.72 -2.80 42.21
C ASN A 753 5.29 -1.87 41.08
N LEU A 754 5.12 -2.40 39.87
CA LEU A 754 4.76 -1.60 38.70
C LEU A 754 3.35 -1.02 38.84
N ARG A 755 2.32 -1.87 38.95
CA ARG A 755 0.91 -1.45 39.05
C ARG A 755 0.65 -0.42 40.16
N PRO A 756 1.10 -0.59 41.42
CA PRO A 756 0.90 0.44 42.45
C PRO A 756 1.82 1.66 42.29
N GLY A 757 2.84 1.58 41.43
CA GLY A 757 3.86 2.61 41.27
C GLY A 757 3.64 3.55 40.08
N VAL A 758 2.80 3.17 39.12
CA VAL A 758 2.45 3.99 37.95
C VAL A 758 0.99 4.41 38.00
N HIS A 759 0.68 5.50 37.32
CA HIS A 759 -0.68 6.00 37.17
C HIS A 759 -0.74 6.98 36.00
N SER A 760 -1.93 7.49 35.66
CA SER A 760 -2.11 8.38 34.51
C SER A 760 -1.24 9.64 34.45
N ALA A 761 -0.75 10.16 35.58
CA ALA A 761 0.21 11.28 35.59
C ALA A 761 1.65 10.86 35.19
N SER A 762 2.00 9.58 35.27
CA SER A 762 3.34 9.08 34.91
C SER A 762 3.64 9.27 33.42
N GLY A 763 2.62 9.25 32.56
CA GLY A 763 2.77 9.56 31.15
C GLY A 763 2.56 11.03 30.76
N ARG A 764 2.21 11.90 31.70
CA ARG A 764 1.88 13.32 31.46
C ARG A 764 2.90 14.30 32.05
N THR A 765 4.11 13.81 32.28
CA THR A 765 5.24 14.61 32.79
C THR A 765 5.61 15.75 31.86
N ALA A 766 6.33 16.74 32.39
CA ALA A 766 6.79 17.89 31.63
C ALA A 766 7.63 17.46 30.41
N PRO A 767 7.37 18.02 29.21
CA PRO A 767 8.06 17.58 27.97
C PRO A 767 9.58 17.76 27.99
N LEU A 768 10.07 18.75 28.75
CA LEU A 768 11.49 19.11 28.85
C LEU A 768 12.23 18.38 29.98
N ASP A 769 11.52 17.60 30.81
CA ASP A 769 12.13 16.90 31.95
C ASP A 769 12.80 15.59 31.51
N ASP A 770 14.10 15.46 31.81
CA ASP A 770 14.89 14.25 31.54
C ASP A 770 14.58 13.11 32.52
N ALA A 771 14.06 13.41 33.70
CA ALA A 771 13.75 12.44 34.75
C ALA A 771 12.38 11.78 34.54
N THR A 772 12.11 11.34 33.31
CA THR A 772 10.79 10.84 32.88
C THR A 772 10.89 9.49 32.16
N ASP A 773 9.87 8.63 32.29
CA ASP A 773 9.83 7.33 31.60
C ASP A 773 9.49 7.48 30.11
N LEU A 774 8.76 8.55 29.76
CA LEU A 774 8.23 8.81 28.43
C LEU A 774 8.63 10.22 27.98
N TYR A 775 8.96 10.39 26.70
CA TYR A 775 9.36 11.68 26.13
C TYR A 775 8.65 11.95 24.80
N PRO A 776 8.40 13.23 24.44
CA PRO A 776 7.66 13.57 23.23
C PRO A 776 8.46 13.33 21.94
N VAL A 777 7.76 12.96 20.88
CA VAL A 777 8.34 12.59 19.58
C VAL A 777 7.87 13.49 18.44
N PRO A 778 8.56 13.50 17.28
CA PRO A 778 8.08 14.18 16.07
C PRO A 778 6.73 13.64 15.61
N LEU A 779 5.93 14.48 14.96
CA LEU A 779 4.72 14.05 14.26
C LEU A 779 5.09 13.58 12.85
N THR A 780 5.61 12.35 12.76
CA THR A 780 5.88 11.69 11.47
C THR A 780 5.50 10.21 11.54
N ARG A 781 5.30 9.58 10.38
CA ARG A 781 4.91 8.16 10.31
C ARG A 781 5.99 7.22 10.90
N GLU A 782 7.25 7.62 10.82
CA GLU A 782 8.43 6.90 11.31
C GLU A 782 8.63 7.05 12.83
N ALA A 783 8.13 8.13 13.42
CA ALA A 783 8.21 8.36 14.86
C ALA A 783 7.01 7.79 15.63
N LEU A 784 5.85 7.71 14.97
CA LEU A 784 4.60 7.23 15.54
C LEU A 784 4.41 5.73 15.26
N LEU A 785 5.34 4.91 15.76
CA LEU A 785 5.31 3.46 15.60
C LEU A 785 4.25 2.82 16.50
N PRO A 786 3.75 1.62 16.16
CA PRO A 786 3.05 0.80 17.14
C PRO A 786 3.84 0.67 18.44
N GLY A 787 3.17 0.79 19.58
CA GLY A 787 3.81 0.87 20.89
C GLY A 787 4.11 2.28 21.41
N THR A 788 4.05 3.32 20.56
CA THR A 788 4.08 4.74 20.99
C THR A 788 2.88 5.05 21.88
N VAL A 789 3.10 5.77 22.96
CA VAL A 789 2.07 6.12 23.94
C VAL A 789 1.48 7.48 23.60
N PHE A 790 0.15 7.61 23.59
CA PHE A 790 -0.52 8.90 23.59
C PHE A 790 -1.04 9.18 24.99
N ALA A 791 -0.59 10.26 25.61
CA ALA A 791 -1.09 10.71 26.90
C ALA A 791 -1.99 11.93 26.69
N ASP A 792 -3.28 11.80 26.97
CA ASP A 792 -4.19 12.94 26.91
C ASP A 792 -3.99 13.86 28.12
N PRO A 793 -4.50 15.11 28.12
CA PRO A 793 -4.32 16.01 29.26
C PRO A 793 -5.08 15.60 30.52
N TYR A 794 -6.05 14.70 30.41
CA TYR A 794 -7.02 14.40 31.47
C TYR A 794 -6.77 13.06 32.17
N GLY A 795 -5.77 12.32 31.71
CA GLY A 795 -5.30 11.08 32.33
C GLY A 795 -5.71 9.80 31.62
N HIS A 796 -6.23 9.88 30.39
CA HIS A 796 -6.39 8.73 29.53
C HIS A 796 -5.12 8.50 28.70
N LEU A 797 -4.62 7.26 28.72
CA LEU A 797 -3.47 6.85 27.92
C LEU A 797 -3.91 5.82 26.90
N LEU A 798 -3.38 5.95 25.68
CA LEU A 798 -3.55 4.98 24.60
C LEU A 798 -2.18 4.52 24.10
N VAL A 799 -2.13 3.34 23.51
CA VAL A 799 -0.95 2.84 22.79
C VAL A 799 -1.29 2.76 21.31
N ILE A 800 -0.44 3.28 20.42
CA ILE A 800 -0.63 3.07 18.98
C ILE A 800 -0.57 1.57 18.72
N ALA A 801 -1.64 1.02 18.17
CA ALA A 801 -1.78 -0.40 17.89
C ALA A 801 -1.47 -0.71 16.42
N ALA A 802 -1.97 0.10 15.48
CA ALA A 802 -1.76 -0.15 14.06
C ALA A 802 -1.96 1.11 13.21
N TRP A 803 -1.44 1.06 11.99
CA TRP A 803 -1.77 1.99 10.92
C TRP A 803 -2.47 1.27 9.79
N ARG A 804 -3.58 1.85 9.33
CA ARG A 804 -4.22 1.44 8.09
C ARG A 804 -3.95 2.49 7.02
N PRO A 805 -3.28 2.13 5.92
CA PRO A 805 -2.92 3.10 4.89
C PRO A 805 -4.17 3.58 4.16
N GLN A 806 -4.06 4.78 3.59
CA GLN A 806 -5.14 5.39 2.81
C GLN A 806 -5.46 4.55 1.56
N GLY A 807 -6.74 4.24 1.36
CA GLY A 807 -7.26 3.56 0.17
C GLY A 807 -7.44 4.50 -1.03
N ALA A 808 -7.89 3.99 -2.17
CA ALA A 808 -8.00 4.77 -3.42
C ALA A 808 -8.94 5.99 -3.27
N SER A 809 -10.04 5.80 -2.54
CA SER A 809 -11.05 6.83 -2.24
C SER A 809 -11.34 6.99 -0.73
N GLY A 810 -10.81 6.08 0.12
CA GLY A 810 -11.06 6.07 1.56
C GLY A 810 -9.90 6.64 2.38
N ALA A 811 -10.21 7.17 3.56
CA ALA A 811 -9.23 7.66 4.51
C ALA A 811 -8.34 6.53 5.08
N GLY A 812 -7.09 6.84 5.36
CA GLY A 812 -6.26 6.04 6.25
C GLY A 812 -6.76 6.17 7.69
N VAL A 813 -6.27 5.29 8.57
CA VAL A 813 -6.68 5.30 9.98
C VAL A 813 -5.48 4.99 10.86
N LEU A 814 -5.25 5.84 11.86
CA LEU A 814 -4.40 5.51 13.00
C LEU A 814 -5.27 4.82 14.07
N VAL A 815 -4.85 3.65 14.53
CA VAL A 815 -5.57 2.86 15.54
C VAL A 815 -4.75 2.86 16.83
N GLY A 816 -5.38 3.28 17.93
CA GLY A 816 -4.87 3.09 19.28
C GLY A 816 -5.58 1.96 20.01
N ALA A 817 -5.00 1.50 21.10
CA ALA A 817 -5.59 0.60 22.07
C ALA A 817 -5.59 1.24 23.46
N ASP A 818 -6.68 1.06 24.20
CA ASP A 818 -6.84 1.52 25.57
C ASP A 818 -7.35 0.40 26.47
N ALA A 819 -7.18 0.56 27.78
CA ALA A 819 -7.72 -0.33 28.79
C ALA A 819 -8.65 0.45 29.72
N GLN A 820 -9.76 -0.18 30.11
CA GLN A 820 -10.73 0.38 31.05
C GLN A 820 -10.37 -0.03 32.49
N PRO A 821 -10.90 0.65 33.53
CA PRO A 821 -10.62 0.30 34.93
C PRO A 821 -11.03 -1.13 35.31
N ASP A 822 -12.00 -1.71 34.61
CA ASP A 822 -12.44 -3.11 34.76
C ASP A 822 -11.51 -4.12 34.05
N GLY A 823 -10.44 -3.64 33.40
CA GLY A 823 -9.46 -4.44 32.67
C GLY A 823 -9.80 -4.67 31.20
N VAL A 824 -10.97 -4.24 30.72
CA VAL A 824 -11.39 -4.44 29.32
C VAL A 824 -10.48 -3.67 28.38
N ILE A 825 -9.91 -4.35 27.40
CA ILE A 825 -9.07 -3.76 26.36
C ILE A 825 -9.93 -3.47 25.12
N GLY A 826 -9.79 -2.28 24.54
CA GLY A 826 -10.49 -1.89 23.32
C GLY A 826 -9.58 -1.21 22.31
N ARG A 827 -10.01 -1.21 21.04
CA ARG A 827 -9.39 -0.41 19.98
C ARG A 827 -10.15 0.89 19.76
N ARG A 828 -9.43 1.93 19.34
CA ARG A 828 -9.93 3.28 19.09
C ARG A 828 -9.29 3.84 17.84
N THR A 829 -10.09 4.47 16.98
CA THR A 829 -9.57 5.22 15.85
C THR A 829 -9.13 6.61 16.29
N PHE A 830 -8.11 7.15 15.62
CA PHE A 830 -7.67 8.52 15.83
C PHE A 830 -8.70 9.50 15.32
N TRP A 831 -9.18 10.36 16.22
CA TRP A 831 -9.93 11.58 15.94
C TRP A 831 -9.98 12.43 17.22
N ARG A 832 -10.39 13.69 17.08
CA ARG A 832 -10.34 14.71 18.16
C ARG A 832 -11.02 14.30 19.47
N GLY A 833 -12.08 13.49 19.44
CA GLY A 833 -12.77 13.05 20.66
C GLY A 833 -12.14 11.86 21.36
N THR A 834 -11.25 11.10 20.72
CA THR A 834 -10.53 10.00 21.38
C THR A 834 -9.12 10.38 21.79
N PHE A 835 -8.42 11.14 20.94
CA PHE A 835 -7.05 11.58 21.17
C PHE A 835 -7.03 13.06 21.55
N LEU A 836 -7.46 13.38 22.77
CA LEU A 836 -7.54 14.76 23.26
C LEU A 836 -6.13 15.34 23.44
N PHE A 837 -5.89 16.51 22.85
CA PHE A 837 -4.60 17.18 22.87
C PHE A 837 -4.74 18.66 23.30
N THR A 838 -3.72 19.13 24.01
CA THR A 838 -3.50 20.54 24.37
C THR A 838 -2.01 20.85 24.15
N PRO A 839 -1.68 21.99 23.54
CA PRO A 839 -0.30 22.45 23.43
C PRO A 839 0.22 23.05 24.75
N GLU A 840 -0.64 23.33 25.74
CA GLU A 840 -0.24 23.89 27.02
C GLU A 840 0.49 22.86 27.88
N THR A 841 1.71 23.20 28.33
CA THR A 841 2.61 22.27 29.05
C THR A 841 2.78 22.60 30.54
N ASN A 842 2.14 23.67 31.03
CA ASN A 842 2.29 24.15 32.41
C ASN A 842 1.71 23.18 33.45
N ASP A 843 0.68 22.44 33.09
CA ASP A 843 -0.01 21.51 34.00
C ASP A 843 0.31 20.05 33.68
N VAL A 844 0.47 19.73 32.40
CA VAL A 844 0.67 18.36 31.88
C VAL A 844 1.41 18.42 30.55
N GLY A 845 2.24 17.42 30.24
CA GLY A 845 2.76 17.22 28.89
C GLY A 845 1.91 16.21 28.13
N ALA A 846 0.86 16.66 27.42
CA ALA A 846 0.00 15.78 26.61
C ALA A 846 0.63 15.45 25.23
N GLY A 847 0.13 14.43 24.52
CA GLY A 847 0.54 14.08 23.15
C GLY A 847 1.25 12.75 23.02
N PHE A 848 1.88 12.52 21.85
CA PHE A 848 2.57 11.28 21.51
C PHE A 848 3.95 11.21 22.15
N LYS A 849 4.29 10.04 22.71
CA LYS A 849 5.51 9.83 23.47
C LYS A 849 6.11 8.45 23.21
N ALA A 850 7.44 8.40 23.13
CA ALA A 850 8.21 7.17 23.11
C ALA A 850 8.77 6.85 24.50
N TRP A 851 9.17 5.59 24.69
CA TRP A 851 9.84 5.10 25.88
C TRP A 851 11.26 5.63 25.97
N ARG A 852 11.59 6.33 27.06
CA ARG A 852 12.96 6.77 27.32
C ARG A 852 13.86 5.53 27.44
N PRO A 853 14.85 5.35 26.56
CA PRO A 853 15.67 4.16 26.57
C PRO A 853 16.46 4.05 27.87
N VAL A 854 16.40 2.86 28.45
CA VAL A 854 17.12 2.53 29.67
C VAL A 854 18.40 1.79 29.28
N VAL A 855 19.54 2.31 29.72
CA VAL A 855 20.87 1.73 29.47
C VAL A 855 21.35 1.07 30.74
N TYR A 856 21.73 -0.21 30.65
CA TYR A 856 22.32 -0.97 31.75
C TYR A 856 23.76 -1.37 31.40
N ASP A 857 24.72 -0.80 32.13
CA ASP A 857 26.11 -1.25 32.06
C ASP A 857 26.31 -2.43 33.01
N ARG A 858 26.44 -3.62 32.43
CA ARG A 858 26.63 -4.88 33.18
C ARG A 858 27.95 -4.96 33.93
N ARG A 859 29.01 -4.30 33.44
CA ARG A 859 30.35 -4.34 34.06
C ARG A 859 30.41 -3.40 35.25
N ALA A 860 29.85 -2.21 35.10
CA ALA A 860 29.77 -1.22 36.17
C ALA A 860 28.59 -1.47 37.13
N ASN A 861 27.62 -2.29 36.72
CA ASN A 861 26.34 -2.49 37.40
C ASN A 861 25.58 -1.18 37.61
N THR A 862 25.60 -0.30 36.61
CA THR A 862 24.97 1.03 36.64
C THR A 862 23.83 1.13 35.65
N TRP A 863 22.87 1.98 35.97
CA TRP A 863 21.71 2.29 35.13
C TRP A 863 21.71 3.76 34.76
N ALA A 864 21.37 4.06 33.53
CA ALA A 864 21.18 5.42 33.04
C ALA A 864 19.96 5.48 32.12
N THR A 865 19.36 6.66 32.02
CA THR A 865 18.36 6.97 31.01
C THR A 865 18.90 8.08 30.13
N LEU A 866 18.70 7.98 28.82
CA LEU A 866 19.19 9.00 27.89
C LEU A 866 18.53 10.35 28.15
N THR A 867 19.25 11.46 28.00
CA THR A 867 18.70 12.82 28.12
C THR A 867 17.98 13.25 26.84
N ASN A 868 17.16 14.31 26.92
CA ASN A 868 16.51 14.92 25.76
C ASN A 868 17.53 15.45 24.75
N GLU A 869 18.70 15.92 25.21
CA GLU A 869 19.79 16.35 24.32
C GLU A 869 20.39 15.17 23.55
N GLU A 870 20.69 14.06 24.23
CA GLU A 870 21.19 12.84 23.60
C GLU A 870 20.18 12.25 22.60
N LEU A 871 18.89 12.27 22.95
CA LEU A 871 17.80 11.81 22.08
C LEU A 871 17.62 12.73 20.86
N ARG A 872 17.77 14.05 21.01
CA ARG A 872 17.69 15.01 19.90
C ARG A 872 18.89 14.92 18.96
N ALA A 873 20.09 14.65 19.50
CA ALA A 873 21.33 14.60 18.73
C ALA A 873 21.40 13.39 17.78
N ARG A 874 20.62 12.34 18.05
CA ARG A 874 20.46 11.19 17.16
C ARG A 874 19.62 11.61 15.94
N ARG A 875 20.28 11.99 14.84
CA ARG A 875 19.58 12.41 13.62
C ARG A 875 18.92 11.21 12.95
N GLY A 876 17.61 11.27 12.75
CA GLY A 876 16.82 10.27 12.02
C GLY A 876 17.08 10.24 10.51
N THR A 877 18.32 10.01 10.08
CA THR A 877 18.58 9.47 8.73
C THR A 877 18.66 7.95 8.84
N ALA A 878 18.26 7.22 7.80
CA ALA A 878 18.20 5.75 7.82
C ALA A 878 19.52 5.05 8.23
N ARG A 879 20.65 5.78 8.23
CA ARG A 879 21.98 5.32 8.67
C ARG A 879 22.27 5.45 10.18
N ASP A 880 21.49 6.23 10.94
CA ASP A 880 21.71 6.47 12.38
C ASP A 880 20.57 5.85 13.21
N ALA A 881 20.59 4.51 13.32
CA ALA A 881 19.58 3.65 13.97
C ALA A 881 19.58 3.74 15.51
N GLY A 882 19.11 4.87 16.04
CA GLY A 882 18.83 5.06 17.46
C GLY A 882 17.34 4.99 17.82
N PRO A 883 17.01 5.13 19.12
CA PRO A 883 15.64 5.42 19.58
C PRO A 883 15.04 6.63 18.85
N THR A 884 13.71 6.70 18.76
CA THR A 884 12.99 7.82 18.13
C THR A 884 13.50 9.17 18.66
N PRO A 885 13.81 10.16 17.80
CA PRO A 885 14.34 11.44 18.28
C PRO A 885 13.36 12.13 19.23
N TRP A 886 13.88 12.88 20.20
CA TRP A 886 13.05 13.78 21.01
C TRP A 886 12.55 14.96 20.15
N SER A 887 11.30 15.39 20.34
CA SER A 887 10.79 16.62 19.72
C SER A 887 9.66 17.26 20.54
N ASP A 888 9.72 18.58 20.66
CA ASP A 888 8.65 19.44 21.20
C ASP A 888 7.69 19.99 20.13
N GLN A 889 7.83 19.57 18.86
CA GLN A 889 7.02 20.05 17.73
C GLN A 889 5.51 20.04 18.01
N GLN A 890 5.04 19.04 18.77
CA GLN A 890 3.63 18.87 19.09
C GLN A 890 3.09 20.05 19.90
N TYR A 891 3.91 20.68 20.73
CA TYR A 891 3.55 21.78 21.62
C TYR A 891 3.73 23.15 20.96
N THR A 892 4.24 23.20 19.72
CA THR A 892 4.37 24.43 18.96
C THR A 892 3.12 24.64 18.10
N GLY A 893 2.36 25.67 18.43
CA GLY A 893 1.14 26.02 17.72
C GLY A 893 -0.15 25.71 18.49
N SER A 894 -1.26 25.66 17.78
CA SER A 894 -2.59 25.37 18.34
C SER A 894 -2.94 23.88 18.30
N ALA A 895 -3.93 23.46 19.09
CA ALA A 895 -4.46 22.10 19.01
C ALA A 895 -5.00 21.77 17.61
N ASP A 896 -5.59 22.75 16.91
CA ASP A 896 -6.09 22.58 15.54
C ASP A 896 -4.95 22.30 14.54
N GLU A 897 -3.79 22.93 14.71
CA GLU A 897 -2.60 22.63 13.89
C GLU A 897 -2.04 21.23 14.18
N PHE A 898 -2.11 20.75 15.43
CA PHE A 898 -1.77 19.38 15.78
C PHE A 898 -2.65 18.36 15.04
N TYR A 899 -3.98 18.48 15.12
CA TYR A 899 -4.89 17.60 14.37
C TYR A 899 -4.72 17.78 12.86
N GLY A 900 -4.41 19.01 12.43
CA GLY A 900 -3.98 19.36 11.08
C GLY A 900 -2.89 18.43 10.55
N ARG A 901 -1.76 18.40 11.26
CA ARG A 901 -0.61 17.56 10.96
C ARG A 901 -0.93 16.08 11.02
N MET A 902 -1.70 15.64 12.02
CA MET A 902 -2.05 14.23 12.17
C MET A 902 -2.87 13.69 11.00
N GLU A 903 -3.89 14.40 10.53
CA GLU A 903 -4.58 13.91 9.33
C GLU A 903 -3.66 13.92 8.11
N ALA A 904 -2.72 14.85 7.97
CA ALA A 904 -1.81 14.85 6.82
C ALA A 904 -0.89 13.61 6.82
N ILE A 905 -0.54 13.11 8.00
CA ILE A 905 0.25 11.88 8.14
C ILE A 905 -0.62 10.63 7.88
N ILE A 906 -1.88 10.64 8.34
CA ILE A 906 -2.85 9.55 8.17
C ILE A 906 -3.35 9.47 6.72
N ASN A 907 -3.58 10.63 6.11
CA ASN A 907 -4.14 10.85 4.78
C ASN A 907 -3.16 11.67 3.95
N PRO A 908 -2.04 11.07 3.51
CA PRO A 908 -0.99 11.77 2.78
C PRO A 908 -1.42 12.20 1.36
N ARG A 909 -2.46 11.58 0.79
CA ARG A 909 -3.17 12.13 -0.38
C ARG A 909 -4.37 12.92 0.10
N ALA A 910 -4.63 14.07 -0.52
CA ALA A 910 -5.84 14.83 -0.29
C ALA A 910 -7.09 13.95 -0.45
N LEU A 911 -8.04 14.09 0.47
CA LEU A 911 -9.33 13.40 0.43
C LEU A 911 -10.38 14.26 -0.26
N ASP A 912 -11.36 13.58 -0.85
CA ASP A 912 -12.56 14.25 -1.35
C ASP A 912 -13.35 14.89 -0.18
N PRO A 913 -13.65 16.21 -0.23
CA PRO A 913 -14.34 16.91 0.85
C PRO A 913 -15.70 16.32 1.19
N ASP A 914 -16.48 15.90 0.21
CA ASP A 914 -17.81 15.31 0.43
C ASP A 914 -17.71 13.95 1.12
N ALA A 915 -16.77 13.11 0.68
CA ALA A 915 -16.50 11.82 1.31
C ALA A 915 -16.02 11.99 2.76
N MET A 916 -15.17 12.98 3.03
CA MET A 916 -14.70 13.28 4.38
C MET A 916 -15.84 13.79 5.27
N GLN A 917 -16.68 14.70 4.77
CA GLN A 917 -17.86 15.18 5.51
C GLN A 917 -18.78 14.02 5.89
N LEU A 918 -18.98 13.04 5.01
CA LEU A 918 -19.77 11.85 5.28
C LEU A 918 -19.14 10.98 6.38
N ALA A 919 -17.83 10.75 6.32
CA ALA A 919 -17.11 9.97 7.32
C ALA A 919 -17.18 10.60 8.73
N LEU A 920 -17.10 11.93 8.82
CA LEU A 920 -17.29 12.64 10.10
C LEU A 920 -18.71 12.45 10.66
N ILE A 921 -19.72 12.41 9.79
CA ILE A 921 -21.11 12.16 10.19
C ILE A 921 -21.31 10.70 10.62
N ASP A 922 -20.67 9.74 9.94
CA ASP A 922 -20.67 8.33 10.36
C ASP A 922 -20.10 8.19 11.79
N ALA A 923 -18.99 8.87 12.09
CA ALA A 923 -18.37 8.87 13.42
C ALA A 923 -19.24 9.55 14.50
N LEU A 924 -19.96 10.62 14.14
CA LEU A 924 -20.95 11.25 15.01
C LEU A 924 -22.10 10.28 15.31
N GLU A 925 -22.68 9.65 14.29
CA GLU A 925 -23.76 8.68 14.43
C GLU A 925 -23.37 7.51 15.34
N GLU A 926 -22.15 7.00 15.18
CA GLU A 926 -21.62 5.95 16.04
C GLU A 926 -21.51 6.41 17.50
N SER A 927 -21.00 7.62 17.73
CA SER A 927 -20.91 8.21 19.07
C SER A 927 -22.28 8.33 19.74
N VAL A 928 -23.30 8.69 18.96
CA VAL A 928 -24.71 8.75 19.39
C VAL A 928 -25.25 7.37 19.74
N ARG A 929 -25.08 6.37 18.88
CA ARG A 929 -25.56 4.99 19.14
C ARG A 929 -24.99 4.44 20.44
N ARG A 930 -23.71 4.64 20.69
CA ARG A 930 -23.10 4.18 21.95
C ARG A 930 -23.63 4.95 23.16
N ARG A 931 -23.97 6.23 23.02
CA ARG A 931 -24.59 7.02 24.10
C ARG A 931 -26.03 6.56 24.39
N VAL A 932 -26.79 6.14 23.39
CA VAL A 932 -28.12 5.51 23.57
C VAL A 932 -28.01 4.34 24.55
N VAL A 933 -27.07 3.43 24.30
CA VAL A 933 -26.82 2.29 25.19
C VAL A 933 -26.46 2.75 26.61
N SER A 934 -25.58 3.75 26.77
CA SER A 934 -25.22 4.27 28.10
C SER A 934 -26.40 4.86 28.88
N VAL A 935 -27.34 5.53 28.19
CA VAL A 935 -28.55 6.06 28.83
C VAL A 935 -29.51 4.93 29.18
N GLU A 936 -29.70 3.95 28.29
CA GLU A 936 -30.58 2.80 28.51
C GLU A 936 -30.13 1.92 29.67
N VAL A 937 -28.83 1.64 29.78
CA VAL A 937 -28.26 0.85 30.90
C VAL A 937 -28.61 1.45 32.27
N LEU A 938 -28.59 2.79 32.39
CA LEU A 938 -29.05 3.45 33.61
C LEU A 938 -30.56 3.21 33.82
N GLU A 939 -31.38 3.42 32.79
CA GLU A 939 -32.84 3.30 32.95
C GLU A 939 -33.26 1.87 33.30
N GLU A 940 -32.55 0.84 32.82
CA GLU A 940 -32.71 -0.55 33.26
C GLU A 940 -32.35 -0.73 34.75
N TRP A 941 -31.19 -0.23 35.16
CA TRP A 941 -30.76 -0.30 36.57
C TRP A 941 -31.77 0.41 37.50
N ARG A 942 -32.36 1.52 37.05
CA ARG A 942 -33.37 2.29 37.78
C ARG A 942 -34.65 1.51 38.07
N GLN A 943 -35.01 0.51 37.27
CA GLN A 943 -36.19 -0.33 37.53
C GLN A 943 -36.05 -1.09 38.85
N THR A 944 -34.82 -1.45 39.24
CA THR A 944 -34.51 -2.14 40.49
C THR A 944 -34.10 -1.19 41.62
N HIS A 945 -33.77 0.07 41.31
CA HIS A 945 -33.30 1.10 42.26
C HIS A 945 -34.03 2.46 42.10
N PRO A 946 -35.37 2.50 42.18
CA PRO A 946 -36.16 3.67 41.77
C PRO A 946 -35.96 4.91 42.66
N SER A 947 -35.60 4.74 43.93
CA SER A 947 -35.45 5.84 44.92
C SER A 947 -34.00 6.23 45.21
N THR A 948 -33.02 5.59 44.58
CA THR A 948 -31.60 5.81 44.90
C THR A 948 -31.10 7.12 44.29
N ILE A 949 -30.65 8.09 45.09
CA ILE A 949 -29.99 9.28 44.53
C ILE A 949 -28.50 8.97 44.40
N ILE A 950 -27.97 9.04 43.18
CA ILE A 950 -26.53 8.87 42.94
C ILE A 950 -25.84 10.20 43.32
N PRO A 951 -24.95 10.23 44.32
CA PRO A 951 -24.30 11.47 44.73
C PRO A 951 -23.38 11.97 43.61
N MET A 952 -23.49 13.27 43.30
CA MET A 952 -22.60 13.93 42.34
C MET A 952 -21.27 14.29 43.01
N PRO A 953 -20.12 13.91 42.41
CA PRO A 953 -18.79 14.29 42.85
C PRO A 953 -18.55 15.81 42.78
N GLU A 954 -17.49 16.29 43.41
CA GLU A 954 -17.12 17.70 43.42
C GLU A 954 -16.03 18.02 42.38
N GLY A 955 -16.05 19.25 41.86
CA GLY A 955 -14.98 19.75 40.99
C GLY A 955 -14.69 18.87 39.78
N THR A 956 -13.42 18.58 39.54
CA THR A 956 -12.94 17.79 38.39
C THR A 956 -13.21 16.29 38.54
N ASP A 957 -13.56 15.82 39.74
CA ASP A 957 -13.80 14.40 40.02
C ASP A 957 -15.08 13.89 39.34
N ILE A 958 -15.94 14.75 38.79
CA ILE A 958 -17.07 14.31 37.96
C ILE A 958 -16.63 13.46 36.76
N PHE A 959 -15.37 13.60 36.33
CA PHE A 959 -14.77 12.82 35.24
C PHE A 959 -14.00 11.58 35.73
N LEU A 960 -13.86 11.40 37.05
CA LEU A 960 -12.94 10.46 37.66
C LEU A 960 -13.55 9.88 38.94
N THR A 961 -14.42 8.88 38.81
CA THR A 961 -14.96 8.19 39.99
C THR A 961 -15.04 6.68 39.81
N GLU A 962 -15.20 5.98 40.92
CA GLU A 962 -15.59 4.59 40.97
C GLU A 962 -17.05 4.49 41.44
N GLY A 963 -17.71 3.38 41.10
CA GLY A 963 -19.06 3.07 41.55
C GLY A 963 -20.17 3.74 40.72
N PRO A 964 -21.40 3.84 41.25
CA PRO A 964 -22.60 4.14 40.45
C PRO A 964 -22.58 5.46 39.67
N TRP A 965 -21.77 6.44 40.06
CA TRP A 965 -21.60 7.65 39.25
C TRP A 965 -20.86 7.34 37.94
N GLU A 966 -19.76 6.59 38.00
CA GLU A 966 -18.98 6.20 36.82
C GLU A 966 -19.79 5.29 35.89
N ASP A 967 -20.54 4.35 36.46
CA ASP A 967 -21.31 3.37 35.70
C ASP A 967 -22.42 4.01 34.85
N PHE A 968 -23.02 5.11 35.32
CA PHE A 968 -24.26 5.63 34.75
C PHE A 968 -24.24 7.11 34.32
N SER A 969 -23.34 7.92 34.88
CA SER A 969 -23.11 9.28 34.39
C SER A 969 -22.33 9.24 33.07
N THR A 970 -22.42 10.28 32.28
CA THR A 970 -21.75 10.33 30.97
C THR A 970 -20.88 11.57 30.69
N PRO A 971 -20.37 12.34 31.68
CA PRO A 971 -19.73 13.63 31.42
C PRO A 971 -18.55 13.52 30.45
N SER A 972 -17.71 12.49 30.59
CA SER A 972 -16.62 12.23 29.65
C SER A 972 -17.11 11.96 28.22
N ARG A 973 -18.23 11.24 28.08
CA ARG A 973 -18.82 10.84 26.80
C ARG A 973 -19.58 11.98 26.14
N ASP A 974 -20.33 12.77 26.91
CA ASP A 974 -21.03 13.97 26.46
C ASP A 974 -20.04 15.01 25.94
N MET A 975 -18.91 15.23 26.63
CA MET A 975 -17.85 16.10 26.11
C MET A 975 -17.36 15.65 24.73
N ARG A 976 -17.17 14.34 24.52
CA ARG A 976 -16.75 13.78 23.22
C ARG A 976 -17.83 13.92 22.16
N LEU A 977 -19.09 13.75 22.54
CA LEU A 977 -20.23 13.95 21.63
C LEU A 977 -20.30 15.40 21.15
N LEU A 978 -20.16 16.35 22.07
CA LEU A 978 -20.11 17.78 21.74
C LEU A 978 -18.94 18.11 20.78
N VAL A 979 -17.75 17.58 21.06
CA VAL A 979 -16.59 17.72 20.15
C VAL A 979 -16.86 17.09 18.77
N ALA A 980 -17.58 15.98 18.70
CA ALA A 980 -17.97 15.37 17.42
C ALA A 980 -18.95 16.26 16.64
N ILE A 981 -19.91 16.90 17.34
CA ILE A 981 -20.83 17.89 16.75
C ILE A 981 -20.03 19.06 16.16
N ASP A 982 -19.13 19.67 16.93
CA ASP A 982 -18.27 20.77 16.48
C ASP A 982 -17.43 20.39 15.26
N THR A 983 -16.90 19.16 15.23
CA THR A 983 -16.07 18.67 14.13
C THR A 983 -16.88 18.51 12.84
N VAL A 984 -18.10 17.97 12.92
CA VAL A 984 -19.01 17.83 11.77
C VAL A 984 -19.43 19.21 11.26
N VAL A 985 -19.86 20.11 12.15
CA VAL A 985 -20.38 21.44 11.81
C VAL A 985 -19.28 22.37 11.30
N GLY A 986 -18.08 22.28 11.87
CA GLY A 986 -16.94 23.13 11.54
C GLY A 986 -16.13 22.65 10.33
N PHE A 987 -16.37 21.45 9.79
CA PHE A 987 -15.61 20.91 8.66
C PHE A 987 -15.61 21.83 7.41
N PRO A 988 -16.73 22.43 6.97
CA PRO A 988 -16.72 23.36 5.85
C PRO A 988 -15.83 24.58 6.06
N ASP A 989 -15.66 25.04 7.31
CA ASP A 989 -14.74 26.13 7.63
C ASP A 989 -13.29 25.65 7.71
N ALA A 990 -13.06 24.36 8.05
CA ALA A 990 -11.75 23.73 7.93
C ALA A 990 -11.26 23.64 6.48
N LEU A 991 -12.16 23.45 5.50
CA LEU A 991 -11.81 23.53 4.07
C LEU A 991 -11.25 24.91 3.70
N ARG A 992 -11.85 25.98 4.22
CA ARG A 992 -11.39 27.36 3.96
C ARG A 992 -10.06 27.69 4.62
N ARG A 993 -9.78 27.11 5.79
CA ARG A 993 -8.53 27.37 6.53
C ARG A 993 -7.30 26.81 5.81
N ASP A 994 -7.45 25.69 5.12
CA ASP A 994 -6.34 25.05 4.41
C ASP A 994 -6.85 24.30 3.17
N PRO A 995 -7.19 25.02 2.09
CA PRO A 995 -7.74 24.41 0.88
C PRO A 995 -6.75 23.46 0.20
N SER A 996 -5.45 23.77 0.30
CA SER A 996 -4.37 23.01 -0.32
C SER A 996 -4.32 21.55 0.16
N ARG A 997 -4.59 21.33 1.46
CA ARG A 997 -4.66 20.00 2.08
C ARG A 997 -5.76 19.11 1.52
N TRP A 998 -6.84 19.72 1.03
CA TRP A 998 -7.95 19.02 0.39
C TRP A 998 -7.80 18.96 -1.14
N GLY A 999 -6.63 19.35 -1.65
CA GLY A 999 -6.37 19.38 -3.09
C GLY A 999 -7.18 20.44 -3.82
N LEU A 1000 -7.70 21.45 -3.09
CA LEU A 1000 -8.52 22.52 -3.63
C LEU A 1000 -7.67 23.76 -3.89
N ARG A 1001 -7.98 24.46 -4.97
CA ARG A 1001 -7.45 25.80 -5.24
C ARG A 1001 -8.37 26.87 -4.67
N GLU A 1002 -7.77 27.96 -4.19
CA GLU A 1002 -8.53 29.13 -3.74
C GLU A 1002 -9.42 29.70 -4.86
N GLY A 1003 -10.51 30.35 -4.44
CA GLY A 1003 -11.51 30.93 -5.34
C GLY A 1003 -12.70 29.99 -5.57
N ALA A 1004 -13.23 29.97 -6.80
CA ALA A 1004 -14.51 29.33 -7.12
C ALA A 1004 -14.54 27.82 -6.83
N GLU A 1005 -13.40 27.13 -6.96
CA GLU A 1005 -13.28 25.69 -6.66
C GLU A 1005 -13.49 25.42 -5.18
N LEU A 1006 -12.80 26.16 -4.31
CA LEU A 1006 -12.98 26.10 -2.86
C LEU A 1006 -14.41 26.47 -2.45
N ASP A 1007 -14.96 27.56 -3.00
CA ASP A 1007 -16.32 27.99 -2.66
C ASP A 1007 -17.36 26.92 -3.01
N ALA A 1008 -17.23 26.29 -4.19
CA ALA A 1008 -18.11 25.19 -4.59
C ALA A 1008 -17.97 23.96 -3.67
N ALA A 1009 -16.75 23.58 -3.30
CA ALA A 1009 -16.51 22.46 -2.39
C ALA A 1009 -17.09 22.71 -0.99
N VAL A 1010 -16.95 23.94 -0.47
CA VAL A 1010 -17.51 24.34 0.83
C VAL A 1010 -19.03 24.28 0.82
N GLU A 1011 -19.68 24.80 -0.21
CA GLU A 1011 -21.13 24.74 -0.33
C GLU A 1011 -21.63 23.30 -0.52
N SER A 1012 -20.90 22.48 -1.28
CA SER A 1012 -21.17 21.04 -1.41
C SER A 1012 -21.12 20.32 -0.06
N ALA A 1013 -20.04 20.51 0.71
CA ALA A 1013 -19.90 19.94 2.05
C ALA A 1013 -21.02 20.39 3.00
N ARG A 1014 -21.41 21.68 2.97
CA ARG A 1014 -22.53 22.21 3.76
C ARG A 1014 -23.87 21.57 3.36
N ALA A 1015 -24.12 21.41 2.07
CA ALA A 1015 -25.34 20.79 1.56
C ALA A 1015 -25.39 19.30 1.93
N ARG A 1016 -24.27 18.58 1.78
CA ARG A 1016 -24.13 17.18 2.18
C ARG A 1016 -24.39 17.00 3.67
N MET A 1017 -23.75 17.82 4.50
CA MET A 1017 -23.92 17.79 5.94
C MET A 1017 -25.39 17.96 6.34
N ARG A 1018 -26.05 19.01 5.83
CA ARG A 1018 -27.46 19.28 6.14
C ARG A 1018 -28.35 18.09 5.75
N SER A 1019 -28.20 17.61 4.52
CA SER A 1019 -28.99 16.49 4.01
C SER A 1019 -28.80 15.21 4.83
N GLU A 1020 -27.57 14.89 5.24
CA GLU A 1020 -27.27 13.66 5.96
C GLU A 1020 -27.70 13.74 7.44
N LEU A 1021 -27.53 14.89 8.09
CA LEU A 1021 -27.98 15.10 9.46
C LEU A 1021 -29.51 15.06 9.60
N GLU A 1022 -30.25 15.56 8.60
CA GLU A 1022 -31.72 15.49 8.56
C GLU A 1022 -32.22 14.07 8.25
N ARG A 1023 -31.47 13.32 7.43
CA ARG A 1023 -31.85 11.96 6.99
C ARG A 1023 -31.62 10.89 8.07
N ARG A 1024 -30.57 11.04 8.87
CA ARG A 1024 -30.16 10.03 9.86
C ARG A 1024 -30.82 10.29 11.20
N SER A 1025 -31.35 9.23 11.82
CA SER A 1025 -32.07 9.31 13.07
C SER A 1025 -31.72 8.17 14.02
N PHE A 1026 -31.88 8.42 15.32
CA PHE A 1026 -31.80 7.42 16.38
C PHE A 1026 -33.04 7.52 17.26
N SER A 1027 -33.24 6.55 18.16
CA SER A 1027 -34.37 6.55 19.08
C SER A 1027 -33.92 6.18 20.49
N TYR A 1028 -34.66 6.66 21.48
CA TYR A 1028 -34.47 6.31 22.88
C TYR A 1028 -35.84 6.19 23.59
N THR A 1029 -35.87 5.54 24.74
CA THR A 1029 -37.12 5.34 25.51
C THR A 1029 -37.33 6.48 26.51
N ARG A 1030 -38.50 7.12 26.44
CA ARG A 1030 -38.93 8.18 27.36
C ARG A 1030 -39.33 7.62 28.72
N SER A 1031 -39.42 8.50 29.71
CA SER A 1031 -39.85 8.18 31.09
C SER A 1031 -41.27 7.61 31.19
N ASP A 1032 -42.12 7.83 30.18
CA ASP A 1032 -43.47 7.24 30.09
C ASP A 1032 -43.51 5.91 29.33
N GLY A 1033 -42.35 5.41 28.87
CA GLY A 1033 -42.20 4.17 28.10
C GLY A 1033 -42.42 4.35 26.60
N ALA A 1034 -42.79 5.54 26.12
CA ALA A 1034 -42.92 5.80 24.70
C ALA A 1034 -41.54 5.97 24.03
N THR A 1035 -41.41 5.57 22.77
CA THR A 1035 -40.20 5.79 21.99
C THR A 1035 -40.16 7.24 21.49
N GLN A 1036 -39.05 7.94 21.70
CA GLN A 1036 -38.73 9.22 21.08
C GLN A 1036 -37.71 9.01 19.96
N THR A 1037 -38.00 9.50 18.77
CA THR A 1037 -37.06 9.51 17.63
C THR A 1037 -36.52 10.92 17.44
N LEU A 1038 -35.21 11.02 17.21
CA LEU A 1038 -34.51 12.28 16.91
C LEU A 1038 -33.62 12.09 15.68
N THR A 1039 -33.58 13.10 14.83
CA THR A 1039 -32.58 13.25 13.78
C THR A 1039 -31.24 13.71 14.36
N LEU A 1040 -30.15 13.49 13.63
CA LEU A 1040 -28.86 14.07 14.03
C LEU A 1040 -28.88 15.61 13.95
N ALA A 1041 -29.66 16.19 13.03
CA ALA A 1041 -29.87 17.64 12.95
C ALA A 1041 -30.53 18.20 14.23
N GLU A 1042 -31.55 17.52 14.76
CA GLU A 1042 -32.18 17.90 16.03
C GLU A 1042 -31.23 17.74 17.21
N LEU A 1043 -30.35 16.73 17.21
CA LEU A 1043 -29.32 16.60 18.23
C LEU A 1043 -28.33 17.77 18.19
N VAL A 1044 -27.86 18.15 17.01
CA VAL A 1044 -26.97 19.31 16.83
C VAL A 1044 -27.65 20.58 17.34
N ALA A 1045 -28.95 20.77 17.05
CA ALA A 1045 -29.71 21.91 17.56
C ALA A 1045 -29.89 21.92 19.11
N ARG A 1046 -29.67 20.79 19.78
CA ARG A 1046 -29.79 20.62 21.25
C ARG A 1046 -28.45 20.72 21.99
N GLU A 1047 -27.39 21.10 21.30
CA GLU A 1047 -26.02 21.15 21.84
C GLU A 1047 -25.92 21.84 23.21
N ASP A 1048 -26.53 23.03 23.36
CA ASP A 1048 -26.61 23.78 24.61
C ASP A 1048 -27.23 22.97 25.78
N GLY A 1049 -28.22 22.14 25.48
CA GLY A 1049 -28.86 21.26 26.46
C GLY A 1049 -27.96 20.10 26.86
N ILE A 1050 -27.18 19.57 25.90
CA ILE A 1050 -26.26 18.45 26.13
C ILE A 1050 -25.11 18.83 27.08
N GLU A 1051 -24.70 20.10 27.11
CA GLU A 1051 -23.66 20.61 28.02
C GLU A 1051 -23.94 20.37 29.51
N VAL A 1052 -25.21 20.11 29.85
CA VAL A 1052 -25.66 19.81 31.21
C VAL A 1052 -26.53 18.54 31.27
N ALA A 1053 -26.39 17.61 30.32
CA ALA A 1053 -27.27 16.43 30.18
C ALA A 1053 -26.67 15.11 30.71
N TRP A 1054 -25.59 15.16 31.48
CA TRP A 1054 -24.77 13.99 31.86
C TRP A 1054 -25.07 13.40 33.24
N ASN A 1055 -25.98 13.99 34.02
CA ASN A 1055 -26.27 13.55 35.39
C ASN A 1055 -27.21 12.32 35.39
N PRO A 1056 -26.84 11.21 36.06
CA PRO A 1056 -27.63 9.98 36.08
C PRO A 1056 -28.88 10.05 36.96
N ASN A 1057 -29.12 11.18 37.63
CA ASN A 1057 -30.37 11.43 38.34
C ASN A 1057 -31.41 12.15 37.47
N ASP A 1058 -31.05 12.68 36.30
CA ASP A 1058 -32.03 13.21 35.35
C ASP A 1058 -32.70 12.10 34.52
N CYS A 1059 -33.93 12.36 34.08
CA CYS A 1059 -34.68 11.53 33.15
C CYS A 1059 -33.99 11.46 31.77
N ALA A 1060 -34.31 10.42 30.98
CA ALA A 1060 -33.74 10.24 29.64
C ALA A 1060 -33.94 11.47 28.74
N GLU A 1061 -35.07 12.17 28.84
CA GLU A 1061 -35.40 13.34 28.04
C GLU A 1061 -34.46 14.52 28.31
N LEU A 1062 -34.19 14.84 29.58
CA LEU A 1062 -33.19 15.83 29.97
C LEU A 1062 -31.79 15.40 29.57
N ARG A 1063 -31.51 14.10 29.70
CA ARG A 1063 -30.24 13.53 29.23
C ARG A 1063 -30.10 13.59 27.71
N TRP A 1064 -31.14 13.88 26.93
CA TRP A 1064 -31.05 14.13 25.49
C TRP A 1064 -31.34 15.59 25.12
N GLY A 1065 -31.24 16.51 26.08
CA GLY A 1065 -31.37 17.95 25.85
C GLY A 1065 -32.75 18.34 25.34
N ALA A 1066 -33.80 17.62 25.72
CA ALA A 1066 -35.17 17.94 25.31
C ALA A 1066 -35.51 19.41 25.65
N PRO A 1067 -36.09 20.19 24.72
CA PRO A 1067 -36.40 21.59 24.98
C PRO A 1067 -37.42 21.77 26.11
N GLU A 1068 -37.24 22.80 26.94
CA GLU A 1068 -38.19 23.13 27.99
C GLU A 1068 -39.57 23.46 27.41
N GLY A 1069 -40.64 22.93 28.03
CA GLY A 1069 -42.01 23.08 27.54
C GLY A 1069 -42.40 22.21 26.34
N SER A 1070 -41.50 21.37 25.82
CA SER A 1070 -41.82 20.43 24.74
C SER A 1070 -42.72 19.26 25.20
N PRO A 1071 -43.51 18.63 24.31
CA PRO A 1071 -44.26 17.42 24.62
C PRO A 1071 -43.35 16.26 25.07
N GLU A 1072 -42.11 16.22 24.59
CA GLU A 1072 -41.06 15.29 25.02
C GLU A 1072 -40.70 15.54 26.49
N MET A 1073 -40.37 16.78 26.86
CA MET A 1073 -40.03 17.14 28.24
C MET A 1073 -41.19 16.87 29.22
N ALA A 1074 -42.44 16.94 28.76
CA ALA A 1074 -43.62 16.69 29.61
C ALA A 1074 -43.70 15.27 30.18
N SER A 1075 -43.00 14.28 29.59
CA SER A 1075 -42.93 12.93 30.18
C SER A 1075 -41.84 12.79 31.24
N CYS A 1076 -40.90 13.73 31.35
CA CYS A 1076 -39.79 13.63 32.30
C CYS A 1076 -40.31 13.53 33.74
N ARG A 1077 -40.05 12.39 34.39
CA ARG A 1077 -40.53 12.12 35.77
C ARG A 1077 -39.47 12.35 36.84
N ARG A 1078 -38.23 12.63 36.44
CA ARG A 1078 -37.07 12.58 37.34
C ARG A 1078 -36.08 13.69 37.01
N HIS A 1079 -35.65 14.39 38.05
CA HIS A 1079 -34.65 15.47 37.96
C HIS A 1079 -33.54 15.24 38.98
N ALA A 1080 -32.32 15.58 38.62
CA ALA A 1080 -31.20 15.64 39.55
C ALA A 1080 -31.52 16.62 40.70
N PRO A 1081 -31.07 16.36 41.93
CA PRO A 1081 -31.28 17.27 43.06
C PRO A 1081 -30.88 18.72 42.79
N ALA A 1082 -31.54 19.69 43.43
CA ALA A 1082 -31.34 21.11 43.16
C ALA A 1082 -29.89 21.58 43.35
N ASP A 1083 -29.18 21.01 44.33
CA ASP A 1083 -27.76 21.27 44.58
C ASP A 1083 -26.86 20.70 43.46
N GLN A 1084 -27.16 19.51 42.94
CA GLN A 1084 -26.43 18.93 41.81
C GLN A 1084 -26.64 19.76 40.54
N ARG A 1085 -27.88 20.17 40.25
CA ARG A 1085 -28.18 21.04 39.11
C ARG A 1085 -27.50 22.40 39.19
N ALA A 1086 -27.35 22.96 40.40
CA ALA A 1086 -26.61 24.21 40.60
C ALA A 1086 -25.12 24.02 40.30
N ARG A 1087 -24.52 22.91 40.74
CA ARG A 1087 -23.13 22.55 40.43
C ARG A 1087 -22.90 22.32 38.93
N MET A 1088 -23.80 21.59 38.27
CA MET A 1088 -23.74 21.38 36.81
C MET A 1088 -23.77 22.71 36.05
N ARG A 1089 -24.60 23.68 36.46
CA ARG A 1089 -24.63 25.02 35.85
C ARG A 1089 -23.30 25.77 35.97
N VAL A 1090 -22.60 25.64 37.09
CA VAL A 1090 -21.25 26.21 37.27
C VAL A 1090 -20.24 25.49 36.35
N MET A 1091 -20.37 24.18 36.22
CA MET A 1091 -19.49 23.34 35.40
C MET A 1091 -19.78 23.41 33.90
N ARG A 1092 -20.93 24.00 33.49
CA ARG A 1092 -21.34 24.12 32.08
C ARG A 1092 -20.25 24.76 31.21
N ALA A 1093 -19.50 25.72 31.74
CA ALA A 1093 -18.41 26.39 31.02
C ALA A 1093 -17.35 25.40 30.49
N TRP A 1094 -17.10 24.30 31.19
CA TRP A 1094 -16.16 23.26 30.74
C TRP A 1094 -16.67 22.57 29.48
N PHE A 1095 -17.97 22.26 29.46
CA PHE A 1095 -18.63 21.64 28.33
C PHE A 1095 -18.74 22.64 27.19
N ALA A 1096 -19.24 23.85 27.43
CA ALA A 1096 -19.38 24.91 26.43
C ALA A 1096 -18.07 25.23 25.69
N ASN A 1097 -16.94 25.27 26.41
CA ASN A 1097 -15.64 25.55 25.81
C ASN A 1097 -14.92 24.30 25.29
N ARG A 1098 -15.53 23.11 25.41
CA ARG A 1098 -14.94 21.80 25.10
C ARG A 1098 -13.60 21.58 25.82
N GLN A 1099 -13.47 22.14 27.02
CA GLN A 1099 -12.26 22.13 27.82
C GLN A 1099 -12.59 21.52 29.17
N ARG A 1100 -12.06 20.32 29.44
CA ARG A 1100 -12.10 19.83 30.81
C ARG A 1100 -11.11 20.66 31.64
N PRO A 1101 -11.47 20.99 32.89
CA PRO A 1101 -10.58 21.71 33.80
C PRO A 1101 -9.30 20.92 34.04
N THR A 1102 -8.16 21.61 34.10
CA THR A 1102 -6.90 21.02 34.55
C THR A 1102 -6.96 20.73 36.05
N ARG A 1103 -6.20 19.73 36.48
CA ARG A 1103 -6.27 19.16 37.84
C ARG A 1103 -5.42 19.92 38.84
#